data_AF-A0AAW2H631-F1
#
_entry.id   AF-A0AAW2H631-F1
#
_cell.length_a   1.000
_cell.length_b   1.000
_cell.length_c   1.000
_cell.angle_alpha   90.00
_cell.angle_beta   90.00
_cell.angle_gamma   90.00
#
_symmetry.space_group_name_H-M   'P 1'
#
loop_
_entity.id
_entity.type
_entity.pdbx_description
1 polymer ?
#
loop_
_entity_poly.entity_id
_entity_poly.type
_entity_poly.pdbx_seq_one_letter_code
_entity_poly.pdbx_strand_id
1 'polypeptide(L)'
;MSSSRAGEHDADYQRFNDDETSLPLDQEITNGSNRQYGSMLSSPTSESHVRSSFGNANSANQLNHKYEAGEIRTGSMTDNTGFTTRDAILDVDLHWEMNYHEAAIFLEEGRNNEKFDSHPRHPEDLPAYLLVHNSWYNGLDLVISLILLSLAFVEEPALPLFKVPVWVHGSVELLALITIGVQLTLKLRWTGWAPMLRHKRTMLKCTTLAIMFLEAMTVLVRQSSHVRVTRALRPIFLIDTKYCGGVRRFIRQILLTLPPILDMLGLLFFLITVYTVLGYYMFSEMNRNFSTMQDSFVSLFVLLTTANFPDVMMPSYSQNKWYAIYFVSYLCTMLYVMMNLMLAVVNETFTSRERDKFKKLFLHKRKACQHAFKLLVSKQDPDKLRFRQFEGLMRYYSPNKCTRDIVLMFCHMNVSGSGALNSEEFLSIYDTNTLQWDLQYSNIPWYRTAWWPLQAICTGAHTVIKWSYFETLVCVIIVGNCIAMIIRILQPSNSLEESAHGFAACWDTLLFGGLFVAEALAKILALGTKYYLSSGWNLFDLGTSVMTLIAACALVLFPSATFLVLFRPLRTLRLFKIKKRYRDVFGTLVILSPQMCSTAIVMLVLYYFFAIIGMELFAGHDMRNCCKNTTVEDFYEYSVNGSTALGYYYLNTFDNLIASAITLFELTVVNNWFIQMNAYAFTVGMYTRIYFMIFYLVTMIVLTIVVSSFLEAFRFRIQYKKSTSKHDEEKMLHEEVELKWYELQCIIEDFQILENLRNSVVVEGSTLFIGSRPRTREVLQRKMYTHEINEWIAEAKSEEKQFVSNASHNVEDGSGDSISDTDHLVLNGNLHQQNNSIPTQ
;
A
#
# COMPACT_ATOMS: atom_id res chain seq x y z
N MET A 1 -5.60 -50.87 41.95
CA MET A 1 -4.16 -50.97 42.26
C MET A 1 -3.42 -49.85 41.54
N SER A 2 -2.62 -49.08 42.31
CA SER A 2 -1.53 -48.15 41.92
C SER A 2 -1.81 -47.06 40.85
N SER A 3 -1.89 -45.77 41.19
CA SER A 3 -0.79 -44.78 41.38
C SER A 3 -1.01 -43.68 40.32
N SER A 4 -1.17 -42.37 40.56
CA SER A 4 -0.32 -41.40 41.27
C SER A 4 -1.12 -40.07 41.37
N ARG A 5 -1.31 -39.55 42.59
CA ARG A 5 -0.69 -38.36 43.22
C ARG A 5 -1.07 -36.99 42.63
N ALA A 6 -1.78 -36.24 43.47
CA ALA A 6 -2.10 -34.82 43.39
C ALA A 6 -0.83 -33.93 43.47
N GLY A 7 -0.90 -32.77 42.82
CA GLY A 7 0.04 -31.66 42.97
C GLY A 7 -0.73 -30.35 42.83
N GLU A 8 -0.61 -29.52 43.86
CA GLU A 8 -1.35 -28.30 44.14
C GLU A 8 -1.10 -27.17 43.11
N HIS A 9 -2.13 -26.34 42.96
CA HIS A 9 -2.08 -25.03 42.31
C HIS A 9 -1.28 -24.05 43.18
N ASP A 10 -0.20 -23.51 42.63
CA ASP A 10 0.31 -22.19 43.02
C ASP A 10 0.47 -21.31 41.79
N ALA A 11 -0.14 -20.13 41.86
CA ALA A 11 -0.25 -19.16 40.79
C ALA A 11 0.82 -18.09 40.98
N ASP A 12 1.97 -18.24 40.32
CA ASP A 12 2.99 -17.20 40.27
C ASP A 12 2.90 -16.40 38.96
N TYR A 13 2.42 -15.16 39.10
CA TYR A 13 2.49 -14.12 38.07
C TYR A 13 3.93 -13.57 38.01
N GLN A 14 4.78 -14.15 37.16
CA GLN A 14 6.09 -13.57 36.85
C GLN A 14 5.97 -12.46 35.79
N ARG A 15 6.39 -11.26 36.22
CA ARG A 15 6.48 -10.01 35.47
C ARG A 15 7.76 -10.03 34.61
N PHE A 16 7.62 -10.18 33.30
CA PHE A 16 8.72 -10.08 32.33
C PHE A 16 9.26 -8.64 32.27
N ASN A 17 10.45 -8.43 32.84
CA ASN A 17 11.34 -7.30 32.54
C ASN A 17 12.41 -7.81 31.56
N ASP A 18 12.29 -7.46 30.28
CA ASP A 18 13.35 -7.62 29.30
C ASP A 18 13.80 -6.23 28.84
N ASP A 19 14.84 -5.70 29.48
CA ASP A 19 15.80 -4.72 28.94
C ASP A 19 17.00 -4.68 29.91
N GLU A 20 17.87 -5.69 29.82
CA GLU A 20 19.26 -5.61 30.31
C GLU A 20 20.21 -6.08 29.20
N THR A 21 20.72 -5.11 28.45
CA THR A 21 22.01 -5.24 27.75
C THR A 21 22.94 -4.21 28.39
N SER A 22 23.52 -4.57 29.53
CA SER A 22 24.70 -3.91 30.09
C SER A 22 25.94 -4.68 29.61
N LEU A 23 26.64 -4.13 28.62
CA LEU A 23 28.04 -4.47 28.40
C LEU A 23 28.85 -3.90 29.58
N PRO A 24 29.73 -4.68 30.23
CA PRO A 24 30.53 -4.19 31.33
C PRO A 24 31.75 -3.46 30.77
N LEU A 25 31.82 -2.15 30.99
CA LEU A 25 33.07 -1.42 30.92
C LEU A 25 33.19 -0.67 32.25
N ASP A 26 34.07 -1.17 33.11
CA ASP A 26 34.86 -0.43 34.11
C ASP A 26 35.49 -1.46 35.05
N GLN A 27 36.74 -1.82 34.77
CA GLN A 27 37.59 -2.46 35.77
C GLN A 27 38.77 -1.53 36.03
N GLU A 28 38.72 -0.93 37.22
CA GLU A 28 39.75 -0.10 37.82
C GLU A 28 41.10 -0.83 37.84
N ILE A 29 42.15 -0.17 37.33
CA ILE A 29 43.52 -0.43 37.76
C ILE A 29 44.03 0.84 38.43
N THR A 30 44.23 0.74 39.74
CA THR A 30 44.85 1.77 40.57
C THR A 30 46.37 1.59 40.62
N ASN A 31 47.05 2.73 40.53
CA ASN A 31 48.37 3.11 41.06
C ASN A 31 49.68 2.46 40.54
N GLY A 32 50.60 3.32 40.07
CA GLY A 32 52.02 2.98 39.98
C GLY A 32 52.96 3.92 39.18
N SER A 33 53.18 5.15 39.66
CA SER A 33 54.44 5.93 39.57
C SER A 33 54.96 6.59 38.25
N ASN A 34 55.13 7.92 38.34
CA ASN A 34 56.23 8.77 37.83
C ASN A 34 56.83 8.57 36.41
N ARG A 35 56.69 9.59 35.54
CA ARG A 35 57.77 10.57 35.25
C ARG A 35 57.34 11.68 34.25
N GLN A 36 57.89 12.86 34.56
CA GLN A 36 57.95 14.16 33.87
C GLN A 36 57.99 14.18 32.33
N TYR A 37 57.35 15.21 31.77
CA TYR A 37 57.86 16.34 30.93
C TYR A 37 56.67 16.83 30.09
N GLY A 38 56.34 18.10 29.90
CA GLY A 38 56.85 19.41 30.27
C GLY A 38 55.92 20.41 29.56
N SER A 39 55.54 21.50 30.22
CA SER A 39 54.64 22.52 29.70
C SER A 39 55.22 23.25 28.48
N MET A 40 54.35 23.80 27.62
CA MET A 40 54.44 25.23 27.27
C MET A 40 53.13 25.70 26.60
N LEU A 41 52.38 26.49 27.36
CA LEU A 41 51.41 27.47 26.87
C LEU A 41 52.19 28.71 26.40
N SER A 42 51.80 29.27 25.27
CA SER A 42 51.73 30.73 25.12
C SER A 42 50.70 31.09 24.05
N SER A 43 49.71 31.86 24.48
CA SER A 43 48.78 32.65 23.67
C SER A 43 49.52 33.93 23.17
N PRO A 44 48.95 34.82 22.32
CA PRO A 44 47.80 35.63 22.72
C PRO A 44 46.77 35.95 21.62
N THR A 45 45.61 36.34 22.13
CA THR A 45 44.48 37.03 21.51
C THR A 45 44.85 38.31 20.76
N SER A 46 44.15 38.58 19.65
CA SER A 46 43.72 39.95 19.30
C SER A 46 42.37 39.90 18.57
N GLU A 47 41.39 40.56 19.18
CA GLU A 47 40.08 40.85 18.60
C GLU A 47 40.20 41.96 17.55
N SER A 48 39.47 41.85 16.45
CA SER A 48 38.85 43.02 15.83
C SER A 48 37.53 42.61 15.14
N HIS A 49 36.42 43.08 15.71
CA HIS A 49 35.15 43.17 15.01
C HIS A 49 35.18 44.35 14.04
N VAL A 50 34.57 44.21 12.85
CA VAL A 50 33.41 45.02 12.40
C VAL A 50 33.03 44.71 10.94
N ARG A 51 31.73 44.40 10.77
CA ARG A 51 30.79 44.54 9.63
C ARG A 51 31.04 43.85 8.27
N SER A 52 30.19 42.83 8.05
CA SER A 52 29.15 42.74 7.00
C SER A 52 29.22 43.69 5.79
N SER A 53 29.34 43.11 4.59
CA SER A 53 28.58 43.59 3.44
C SER A 53 28.10 42.40 2.60
N PHE A 54 26.82 42.47 2.25
CA PHE A 54 26.13 41.65 1.26
C PHE A 54 26.79 41.79 -0.12
N GLY A 55 26.93 40.67 -0.83
CA GLY A 55 27.28 40.64 -2.25
C GLY A 55 26.65 39.42 -2.90
N ASN A 56 25.55 39.65 -3.61
CA ASN A 56 24.84 38.68 -4.45
C ASN A 56 25.78 38.00 -5.45
N ALA A 57 25.73 36.66 -5.53
CA ALA A 57 26.18 35.92 -6.70
C ALA A 57 24.98 35.19 -7.33
N ASN A 58 24.28 35.90 -8.21
CA ASN A 58 23.46 35.31 -9.27
C ASN A 58 24.37 35.02 -10.46
N SER A 59 24.36 33.80 -10.97
CA SER A 59 24.84 33.42 -12.31
C SER A 59 24.33 32.01 -12.60
N ALA A 60 23.09 31.85 -13.08
CA ALA A 60 22.77 31.74 -14.51
C ALA A 60 23.61 30.66 -15.23
N ASN A 61 23.16 29.39 -15.10
CA ASN A 61 23.51 28.32 -16.04
C ASN A 61 22.71 28.52 -17.33
N GLN A 62 23.31 29.16 -18.33
CA GLN A 62 22.88 29.06 -19.73
C GLN A 62 23.86 28.16 -20.47
N LEU A 63 23.39 26.95 -20.80
CA LEU A 63 23.93 26.14 -21.89
C LEU A 63 23.82 26.96 -23.18
N ASN A 64 24.95 27.24 -23.83
CA ASN A 64 24.97 27.70 -25.22
C ASN A 64 25.38 26.54 -26.13
N HIS A 65 24.43 26.11 -26.96
CA HIS A 65 24.67 25.40 -28.21
C HIS A 65 25.52 26.28 -29.13
N LYS A 66 26.55 25.70 -29.75
CA LYS A 66 27.07 26.24 -31.01
C LYS A 66 27.44 25.08 -31.95
N TYR A 67 26.54 24.84 -32.91
CA TYR A 67 26.88 24.27 -34.20
C TYR A 67 27.67 25.33 -34.97
N GLU A 68 28.79 24.98 -35.59
CA GLU A 68 29.34 25.76 -36.69
C GLU A 68 30.03 24.84 -37.70
N ALA A 69 29.83 25.23 -38.96
CA ALA A 69 29.97 24.45 -40.17
C ALA A 69 31.43 24.25 -40.60
N GLY A 70 31.62 23.27 -41.49
CA GLY A 70 32.92 22.89 -42.02
C GLY A 70 33.58 23.95 -42.90
N GLU A 71 34.91 23.92 -42.87
CA GLU A 71 35.77 24.45 -43.94
C GLU A 71 36.90 23.46 -44.22
N ILE A 72 37.07 23.19 -45.51
CA ILE A 72 38.13 22.36 -46.09
C ILE A 72 39.45 23.11 -46.01
N ARG A 73 40.50 22.51 -45.43
CA ARG A 73 41.88 22.80 -45.84
C ARG A 73 42.82 21.62 -45.60
N THR A 74 43.42 21.21 -46.71
CA THR A 74 44.49 20.25 -46.91
C THR A 74 45.79 20.62 -46.17
N GLY A 75 46.47 19.64 -45.57
CA GLY A 75 47.91 19.72 -45.32
C GLY A 75 48.45 18.85 -44.18
N SER A 76 49.32 17.89 -44.55
CA SER A 76 50.38 17.27 -43.74
C SER A 76 50.04 16.08 -42.83
N MET A 77 50.39 14.88 -43.32
CA MET A 77 50.62 13.66 -42.55
C MET A 77 51.70 13.90 -41.48
N THR A 78 51.36 13.65 -40.22
CA THR A 78 52.10 12.85 -39.20
C THR A 78 51.55 13.25 -37.83
N ASP A 79 50.49 12.59 -37.34
CA ASP A 79 50.10 12.51 -35.91
C ASP A 79 48.87 11.58 -35.68
N ASN A 80 48.76 10.48 -36.45
CA ASN A 80 47.56 9.62 -36.46
C ASN A 80 47.55 8.47 -35.43
N THR A 81 48.46 8.44 -34.45
CA THR A 81 48.49 7.36 -33.45
C THR A 81 47.89 7.74 -32.08
N GLY A 82 47.55 9.01 -31.86
CA GLY A 82 46.92 9.50 -30.62
C GLY A 82 45.41 9.74 -30.70
N PHE A 83 44.85 9.89 -31.91
CA PHE A 83 43.42 10.17 -32.11
C PHE A 83 42.57 8.89 -32.18
N THR A 84 43.06 7.83 -32.82
CA THR A 84 42.32 6.55 -32.95
C THR A 84 42.14 5.81 -31.63
N THR A 85 43.10 5.93 -30.71
CA THR A 85 43.02 5.34 -29.36
C THR A 85 42.04 6.11 -28.48
N ARG A 86 41.98 7.44 -28.60
CA ARG A 86 41.01 8.26 -27.86
C ARG A 86 39.58 8.04 -28.35
N ASP A 87 39.38 7.96 -29.67
CA ASP A 87 38.06 7.67 -30.24
C ASP A 87 37.60 6.24 -29.92
N ALA A 88 38.51 5.26 -29.96
CA ALA A 88 38.20 3.88 -29.54
C ALA A 88 37.91 3.75 -28.03
N ILE A 89 38.58 4.53 -27.17
CA ILE A 89 38.28 4.57 -25.73
C ILE A 89 36.93 5.26 -25.47
N LEU A 90 36.62 6.33 -26.21
CA LEU A 90 35.33 7.02 -26.11
C LEU A 90 34.17 6.09 -26.51
N ASP A 91 34.33 5.32 -27.59
CA ASP A 91 33.32 4.36 -28.05
C ASP A 91 33.12 3.20 -27.06
N VAL A 92 34.19 2.74 -26.41
CA VAL A 92 34.12 1.68 -25.39
C VAL A 92 33.41 2.18 -24.13
N ASP A 93 33.74 3.39 -23.66
CA ASP A 93 33.09 3.98 -22.49
C ASP A 93 31.60 4.27 -22.77
N LEU A 94 31.25 4.75 -23.97
CA LEU A 94 29.86 4.97 -24.38
C LEU A 94 29.06 3.65 -24.46
N HIS A 95 29.70 2.57 -24.93
CA HIS A 95 29.08 1.24 -24.95
C HIS A 95 28.79 0.71 -23.54
N TRP A 96 29.72 0.87 -22.60
CA TRP A 96 29.50 0.49 -21.21
C TRP A 96 28.42 1.34 -20.54
N GLU A 97 28.38 2.65 -20.80
CA GLU A 97 27.31 3.52 -20.29
C GLU A 97 25.93 3.08 -20.77
N MET A 98 25.80 2.66 -22.02
CA MET A 98 24.55 2.10 -22.55
C MET A 98 24.18 0.80 -21.83
N ASN A 99 25.15 -0.12 -21.65
CA ASN A 99 24.92 -1.39 -20.95
C ASN A 99 24.51 -1.16 -19.48
N TYR A 100 25.08 -0.17 -18.79
CA TYR A 100 24.68 0.19 -17.43
C TYR A 100 23.26 0.71 -17.37
N HIS A 101 22.87 1.54 -18.35
CA HIS A 101 21.53 2.07 -18.43
C HIS A 101 20.50 0.98 -18.75
N GLU A 102 20.80 0.09 -19.70
CA GLU A 102 19.94 -1.05 -20.07
C GLU A 102 19.78 -2.03 -18.89
N ALA A 103 20.87 -2.37 -18.20
CA ALA A 103 20.84 -3.22 -17.02
C ALA A 103 20.02 -2.60 -15.88
N ALA A 104 20.11 -1.27 -15.69
CA ALA A 104 19.28 -0.56 -14.73
C ALA A 104 17.78 -0.67 -15.09
N ILE A 105 17.43 -0.53 -16.37
CA ILE A 105 16.06 -0.69 -16.87
C ILE A 105 15.53 -2.10 -16.58
N PHE A 106 16.31 -3.16 -16.80
CA PHE A 106 15.90 -4.52 -16.46
C PHE A 106 15.55 -4.68 -14.97
N LEU A 107 16.33 -4.08 -14.07
CA LEU A 107 16.04 -4.09 -12.64
C LEU A 107 14.80 -3.28 -12.29
N GLU A 108 14.57 -2.15 -12.97
CA GLU A 108 13.34 -1.37 -12.79
C GLU A 108 12.10 -2.12 -13.29
N GLU A 109 12.16 -2.77 -14.46
CA GLU A 109 11.11 -3.63 -15.01
C GLU A 109 10.80 -4.82 -14.09
N GLY A 110 11.85 -5.44 -13.53
CA GLY A 110 11.73 -6.50 -12.53
C GLY A 110 11.01 -6.02 -11.26
N ARG A 111 11.37 -4.84 -10.74
CA ARG A 111 10.72 -4.21 -9.58
C ARG A 111 9.27 -3.86 -9.84
N ASN A 112 8.96 -3.31 -11.02
CA ASN A 112 7.61 -2.86 -11.39
C ASN A 112 6.70 -4.02 -11.85
N ASN A 113 7.24 -5.23 -12.03
CA ASN A 113 6.55 -6.40 -12.59
C ASN A 113 6.02 -6.11 -14.01
N GLU A 114 6.91 -5.62 -14.86
CA GLU A 114 6.70 -5.40 -16.29
C GLU A 114 7.27 -6.56 -17.10
N LYS A 115 6.65 -6.86 -18.24
CA LYS A 115 7.11 -7.96 -19.09
C LYS A 115 8.32 -7.49 -19.91
N PHE A 116 9.31 -8.37 -20.05
CA PHE A 116 10.51 -8.10 -20.85
C PHE A 116 10.25 -8.07 -22.37
N ASP A 117 9.04 -8.45 -22.83
CA ASP A 117 8.67 -8.43 -24.25
C ASP A 117 8.69 -7.01 -24.85
N SER A 118 8.44 -5.99 -24.03
CA SER A 118 8.39 -4.57 -24.42
C SER A 118 9.65 -3.79 -24.06
N HIS A 119 10.76 -4.48 -23.80
CA HIS A 119 12.02 -3.85 -23.43
C HIS A 119 12.55 -2.96 -24.58
N PRO A 120 13.00 -1.72 -24.31
CA PRO A 120 13.54 -0.83 -25.35
C PRO A 120 14.89 -1.35 -25.85
N ARG A 121 14.91 -2.00 -27.03
CA ARG A 121 16.15 -2.54 -27.64
C ARG A 121 16.91 -1.51 -28.48
N HIS A 122 16.20 -0.50 -28.99
CA HIS A 122 16.79 0.53 -29.84
C HIS A 122 16.92 1.85 -29.07
N PRO A 123 17.98 2.63 -29.32
CA PRO A 123 18.19 3.92 -28.65
C PRO A 123 17.09 4.95 -28.96
N GLU A 124 16.34 4.77 -30.06
CA GLU A 124 15.22 5.64 -30.44
C GLU A 124 13.98 5.47 -29.55
N ASP A 125 13.81 4.28 -28.95
CA ASP A 125 12.66 3.95 -28.09
C ASP A 125 12.90 4.37 -26.62
N LEU A 126 14.16 4.51 -26.24
CA LEU A 126 14.59 4.84 -24.87
C LEU A 126 14.02 6.18 -24.35
N PRO A 127 14.01 7.29 -25.12
CA PRO A 127 13.39 8.54 -24.65
C PRO A 127 11.89 8.39 -24.38
N ALA A 128 11.18 7.60 -25.19
CA ALA A 128 9.75 7.34 -24.98
C ALA A 128 9.53 6.49 -23.73
N TYR A 129 10.37 5.49 -23.49
CA TYR A 129 10.37 4.69 -22.26
C TYR A 129 10.56 5.57 -21.02
N LEU A 130 11.62 6.39 -20.99
CA LEU A 130 11.94 7.25 -19.84
C LEU A 130 10.84 8.27 -19.55
N LEU A 131 10.20 8.82 -20.58
CA LEU A 131 9.11 9.77 -20.44
C LEU A 131 7.86 9.13 -19.79
N VAL A 132 7.49 7.90 -20.19
CA VAL A 132 6.34 7.17 -19.63
C VAL A 132 6.61 6.73 -18.19
N HIS A 133 7.85 6.39 -17.86
CA HIS A 133 8.22 5.93 -16.51
C HIS A 133 8.44 7.06 -15.50
N ASN A 134 8.51 8.30 -15.98
CA ASN A 134 8.64 9.49 -15.14
C ASN A 134 7.46 9.63 -14.15
N SER A 135 7.77 10.08 -12.94
CA SER A 135 6.79 10.37 -11.88
C SER A 135 5.75 11.40 -12.33
N TRP A 136 6.13 12.39 -13.16
CA TRP A 136 5.19 13.40 -13.67
C TRP A 136 4.08 12.80 -14.54
N TYR A 137 4.44 11.89 -15.48
CA TYR A 137 3.48 11.19 -16.33
C TYR A 137 2.46 10.41 -15.48
N ASN A 138 2.97 9.68 -14.49
CA ASN A 138 2.15 8.88 -13.57
C ASN A 138 1.27 9.76 -12.66
N GLY A 139 1.77 10.91 -12.22
CA GLY A 139 1.02 11.89 -11.44
C GLY A 139 -0.12 12.52 -12.25
N LEU A 140 0.14 12.87 -13.51
CA LEU A 140 -0.87 13.43 -14.42
C LEU A 140 -2.00 12.43 -14.69
N ASP A 141 -1.70 11.16 -14.98
CA ASP A 141 -2.72 10.10 -15.19
C ASP A 141 -3.61 9.92 -13.94
N LEU A 142 -3.04 10.00 -12.74
CA LEU A 142 -3.79 9.95 -11.48
C LEU A 142 -4.72 11.16 -11.31
N VAL A 143 -4.19 12.37 -11.48
CA VAL A 143 -4.96 13.62 -11.31
C VAL A 143 -6.12 13.69 -12.29
N ILE A 144 -5.89 13.39 -13.57
CA ILE A 144 -6.95 13.39 -14.60
C ILE A 144 -7.99 12.31 -14.30
N SER A 145 -7.58 11.12 -13.88
CA SER A 145 -8.51 10.07 -13.48
C SER A 145 -9.38 10.50 -12.29
N LEU A 146 -8.81 11.17 -11.29
CA LEU A 146 -9.55 11.70 -10.13
C LEU A 146 -10.53 12.81 -10.53
N ILE A 147 -10.14 13.70 -11.45
CA ILE A 147 -11.02 14.74 -12.01
C ILE A 147 -12.22 14.11 -12.74
N LEU A 148 -11.98 13.05 -13.52
CA LEU A 148 -13.05 12.36 -14.25
C LEU A 148 -14.07 11.71 -13.28
N LEU A 149 -13.60 11.14 -12.18
CA LEU A 149 -14.49 10.59 -11.14
C LEU A 149 -15.22 11.68 -10.35
N SER A 150 -14.55 12.79 -10.02
CA SER A 150 -15.17 13.89 -9.26
C SER A 150 -16.23 14.64 -10.06
N LEU A 151 -16.20 14.56 -11.39
CA LEU A 151 -17.23 15.14 -12.24
C LEU A 151 -18.63 14.59 -11.93
N ALA A 152 -18.74 13.37 -11.39
CA ALA A 152 -20.01 12.79 -10.98
C ALA A 152 -20.70 13.52 -9.81
N PHE A 153 -20.00 14.38 -9.06
CA PHE A 153 -20.63 15.24 -8.04
C PHE A 153 -21.37 16.45 -8.65
N VAL A 154 -20.97 16.83 -9.86
CA VAL A 154 -21.32 18.08 -10.53
C VAL A 154 -22.33 17.87 -11.65
N GLU A 155 -22.31 16.69 -12.26
CA GLU A 155 -23.22 16.28 -13.33
C GLU A 155 -24.60 15.89 -12.81
N GLU A 156 -25.63 16.05 -13.63
CA GLU A 156 -26.97 15.60 -13.27
C GLU A 156 -27.04 14.06 -13.09
N PRO A 157 -27.65 13.55 -12.01
CA PRO A 157 -28.27 14.30 -10.91
C PRO A 157 -27.23 14.82 -9.90
N ALA A 158 -27.13 16.16 -9.83
CA ALA A 158 -26.03 16.87 -9.19
C ALA A 158 -26.40 17.30 -7.78
N LEU A 159 -25.39 17.39 -6.90
CA LEU A 159 -25.56 18.02 -5.60
C LEU A 159 -26.07 19.46 -5.80
N PRO A 160 -27.14 19.88 -5.08
CA PRO A 160 -27.74 21.21 -5.27
C PRO A 160 -26.75 22.37 -5.15
N LEU A 161 -25.71 22.20 -4.31
CA LEU A 161 -24.64 23.18 -4.10
C LEU A 161 -23.62 23.27 -5.26
N PHE A 162 -23.48 22.21 -6.06
CA PHE A 162 -22.43 22.08 -7.09
C PHE A 162 -23.00 21.98 -8.51
N LYS A 163 -24.25 22.40 -8.74
CA LYS A 163 -24.87 22.35 -10.07
C LYS A 163 -24.18 23.33 -11.02
N VAL A 164 -23.54 22.82 -12.07
CA VAL A 164 -22.92 23.61 -13.15
C VAL A 164 -23.66 23.43 -14.47
N PRO A 165 -23.59 24.38 -15.41
CA PRO A 165 -24.20 24.22 -16.73
C PRO A 165 -23.55 23.11 -17.56
N VAL A 166 -24.34 22.51 -18.45
CA VAL A 166 -23.98 21.29 -19.20
C VAL A 166 -22.68 21.41 -20.00
N TRP A 167 -22.49 22.56 -20.65
CA TRP A 167 -21.29 22.81 -21.44
C TRP A 167 -20.00 22.85 -20.61
N VAL A 168 -20.05 23.25 -19.33
CA VAL A 168 -18.87 23.32 -18.46
C VAL A 168 -18.38 21.92 -18.12
N HIS A 169 -19.26 21.08 -17.55
CA HIS A 169 -18.84 19.73 -17.18
C HIS A 169 -18.53 18.87 -18.42
N GLY A 170 -19.26 19.04 -19.53
CA GLY A 170 -18.97 18.35 -20.79
C GLY A 170 -17.61 18.74 -21.39
N SER A 171 -17.21 20.02 -21.29
CA SER A 171 -15.88 20.47 -21.75
C SER A 171 -14.74 19.91 -20.88
N VAL A 172 -14.94 19.87 -19.56
CA VAL A 172 -13.96 19.27 -18.63
C VAL A 172 -13.82 17.77 -18.88
N GLU A 173 -14.93 17.06 -19.10
CA GLU A 173 -14.92 15.63 -19.47
C GLU A 173 -14.14 15.41 -20.77
N LEU A 174 -14.41 16.19 -21.81
CA LEU A 174 -13.74 16.08 -23.10
C LEU A 174 -12.23 16.33 -22.97
N LEU A 175 -11.82 17.35 -22.22
CA LEU A 175 -10.41 17.67 -21.97
C LEU A 175 -9.70 16.53 -21.21
N ALA A 176 -10.34 15.97 -20.20
CA ALA A 176 -9.83 14.83 -19.45
C ALA A 176 -9.66 13.59 -20.36
N LEU A 177 -10.63 13.29 -21.22
CA LEU A 177 -10.54 12.17 -22.16
C LEU A 177 -9.46 12.37 -23.22
N ILE A 178 -9.30 13.60 -23.75
CA ILE A 178 -8.24 13.94 -24.70
C ILE A 178 -6.86 13.72 -24.06
N THR A 179 -6.64 14.21 -22.83
CA THR A 179 -5.35 14.04 -22.15
C THR A 179 -5.00 12.57 -21.90
N ILE A 180 -5.98 11.73 -21.50
CA ILE A 180 -5.79 10.27 -21.41
C ILE A 180 -5.47 9.66 -22.79
N GLY A 181 -6.11 10.14 -23.86
CA GLY A 181 -5.80 9.73 -25.24
C GLY A 181 -4.36 10.06 -25.66
N VAL A 182 -3.86 11.25 -25.32
CA VAL A 182 -2.45 11.64 -25.58
C VAL A 182 -1.49 10.75 -24.81
N GLN A 183 -1.76 10.48 -23.53
CA GLN A 183 -0.95 9.57 -22.72
C GLN A 183 -0.87 8.16 -23.32
N LEU A 184 -2.01 7.63 -23.76
CA LEU A 184 -2.08 6.33 -24.42
C LEU A 184 -1.27 6.32 -25.73
N THR A 185 -1.28 7.43 -26.48
CA THR A 185 -0.49 7.58 -27.72
C THR A 185 1.01 7.59 -27.44
N LEU A 186 1.46 8.26 -26.37
CA LEU A 186 2.85 8.22 -25.93
C LEU A 186 3.30 6.82 -25.53
N LYS A 187 2.42 6.09 -24.82
CA LYS A 187 2.67 4.69 -24.46
C LYS A 187 2.76 3.78 -25.68
N LEU A 188 1.88 3.99 -26.66
CA LEU A 188 1.89 3.26 -27.92
C LEU A 188 3.21 3.43 -28.69
N ARG A 189 3.81 4.62 -28.66
CA ARG A 189 5.10 4.89 -29.32
C ARG A 189 6.20 3.97 -28.81
N TRP A 190 6.24 3.69 -27.50
CA TRP A 190 7.21 2.76 -26.91
C TRP A 190 6.81 1.30 -27.10
N THR A 191 5.55 0.91 -26.81
CA THR A 191 5.18 -0.52 -26.81
C THR A 191 4.94 -1.11 -28.20
N GLY A 192 4.69 -0.28 -29.21
CA GLY A 192 4.25 -0.71 -30.53
C GLY A 192 2.79 -1.16 -30.60
N TRP A 193 2.24 -1.23 -31.82
CA TRP A 193 0.83 -1.53 -32.07
C TRP A 193 0.43 -2.97 -31.73
N ALA A 194 1.23 -3.96 -32.16
CA ALA A 194 0.88 -5.37 -31.98
C ALA A 194 0.86 -5.81 -30.50
N PRO A 195 1.85 -5.46 -29.65
CA PRO A 195 1.79 -5.78 -28.22
C PRO A 195 0.65 -5.04 -27.50
N MET A 196 0.35 -3.80 -27.90
CA MET A 196 -0.72 -3.01 -27.29
C MET A 196 -2.12 -3.62 -27.52
N LEU A 197 -2.41 -4.04 -28.76
CA LEU A 197 -3.70 -4.66 -29.12
C LEU A 197 -3.87 -6.06 -28.50
N ARG A 198 -2.79 -6.81 -28.29
CA ARG A 198 -2.84 -8.10 -27.58
C ARG A 198 -3.10 -7.93 -26.07
N HIS A 199 -2.77 -6.79 -25.50
CA HIS A 199 -2.91 -6.56 -24.06
C HIS A 199 -4.35 -6.20 -23.67
N LYS A 200 -5.10 -7.19 -23.17
CA LYS A 200 -6.53 -7.09 -22.80
C LYS A 200 -6.90 -5.83 -21.98
N ARG A 201 -6.04 -5.42 -21.04
CA ARG A 201 -6.30 -4.24 -20.18
C ARG A 201 -6.23 -2.94 -20.96
N THR A 202 -5.23 -2.81 -21.83
CA THR A 202 -5.09 -1.59 -22.65
C THR A 202 -6.22 -1.53 -23.65
N MET A 203 -6.61 -2.67 -24.24
CA MET A 203 -7.79 -2.75 -25.10
C MET A 203 -9.08 -2.31 -24.40
N LEU A 204 -9.32 -2.79 -23.18
CA LEU A 204 -10.48 -2.35 -22.40
C LEU A 204 -10.45 -0.82 -22.21
N LYS A 205 -9.31 -0.24 -21.81
CA LYS A 205 -9.13 1.22 -21.66
C LYS A 205 -9.36 1.98 -22.98
N CYS A 206 -8.88 1.46 -24.12
CA CYS A 206 -9.13 2.05 -25.44
C CYS A 206 -10.61 2.03 -25.80
N THR A 207 -11.29 0.90 -25.59
CA THR A 207 -12.72 0.76 -25.91
C THR A 207 -13.59 1.66 -25.05
N THR A 208 -13.30 1.76 -23.74
CA THR A 208 -14.04 2.65 -22.83
C THR A 208 -13.77 4.11 -23.15
N LEU A 209 -12.53 4.47 -23.48
CA LEU A 209 -12.17 5.83 -23.92
C LEU A 209 -12.96 6.22 -25.17
N ALA A 210 -13.03 5.34 -26.17
CA ALA A 210 -13.75 5.61 -27.42
C ALA A 210 -15.26 5.82 -27.19
N ILE A 211 -15.90 4.93 -26.41
CA ILE A 211 -17.33 5.05 -26.07
C ILE A 211 -17.59 6.35 -25.32
N MET A 212 -16.80 6.65 -24.29
CA MET A 212 -16.98 7.86 -23.48
C MET A 212 -16.68 9.14 -24.25
N PHE A 213 -15.71 9.13 -25.16
CA PHE A 213 -15.40 10.29 -26.00
C PHE A 213 -16.57 10.61 -26.94
N LEU A 214 -17.16 9.59 -27.58
CA LEU A 214 -18.33 9.76 -28.43
C LEU A 214 -19.52 10.29 -27.63
N GLU A 215 -19.73 9.79 -26.42
CA GLU A 215 -20.82 10.25 -25.55
C GLU A 215 -20.62 11.67 -25.03
N ALA A 216 -19.41 12.04 -24.59
CA ALA A 216 -19.09 13.40 -24.19
C ALA A 216 -19.33 14.39 -25.33
N MET A 217 -18.96 14.01 -26.56
CA MET A 217 -19.22 14.79 -27.76
C MET A 217 -20.73 14.94 -28.03
N THR A 218 -21.51 13.86 -27.93
CA THR A 218 -22.96 13.96 -28.16
C THR A 218 -23.66 14.82 -27.11
N VAL A 219 -23.25 14.77 -25.84
CA VAL A 219 -23.77 15.64 -24.76
C VAL A 219 -23.46 17.11 -25.06
N LEU A 220 -22.23 17.40 -25.52
CA LEU A 220 -21.82 18.76 -25.86
C LEU A 220 -22.61 19.32 -27.06
N VAL A 221 -22.91 18.49 -28.06
CA VAL A 221 -23.71 18.90 -29.22
C VAL A 221 -25.19 19.07 -28.85
N ARG A 222 -25.75 18.16 -28.05
CA ARG A 222 -27.19 18.17 -27.70
C ARG A 222 -27.54 19.15 -26.59
N GLN A 223 -26.56 19.64 -25.84
CA GLN A 223 -26.71 20.51 -24.66
C GLN A 223 -27.71 19.98 -23.62
N SER A 224 -27.92 18.66 -23.59
CA SER A 224 -28.85 17.98 -22.69
C SER A 224 -28.34 16.59 -22.34
N SER A 225 -28.36 16.26 -21.06
CA SER A 225 -27.99 14.94 -20.55
C SER A 225 -29.01 13.88 -21.00
N HIS A 226 -28.52 12.75 -21.51
CA HIS A 226 -29.33 11.53 -21.65
C HIS A 226 -29.03 10.59 -20.48
N VAL A 227 -29.63 9.40 -20.48
CA VAL A 227 -29.27 8.34 -19.53
C VAL A 227 -27.83 7.90 -19.82
N ARG A 228 -26.91 8.17 -18.91
CA ARG A 228 -25.45 8.00 -19.14
C ARG A 228 -24.87 6.92 -18.22
N VAL A 229 -25.23 5.66 -18.51
CA VAL A 229 -24.75 4.48 -17.74
C VAL A 229 -23.24 4.28 -17.89
N THR A 230 -22.63 4.74 -18.98
CA THR A 230 -21.19 4.59 -19.25
C THR A 230 -20.32 5.28 -18.21
N ARG A 231 -20.86 6.26 -17.47
CA ARG A 231 -20.19 6.91 -16.33
C ARG A 231 -19.72 5.90 -15.29
N ALA A 232 -20.42 4.76 -15.15
CA ALA A 232 -20.05 3.69 -14.23
C ALA A 232 -18.70 3.03 -14.58
N LEU A 233 -18.21 3.19 -15.82
CA LEU A 233 -16.94 2.64 -16.30
C LEU A 233 -15.73 3.57 -16.01
N ARG A 234 -15.95 4.83 -15.60
CA ARG A 234 -14.87 5.79 -15.26
C ARG A 234 -13.81 5.25 -14.30
N PRO A 235 -14.13 4.46 -13.25
CA PRO A 235 -13.12 3.92 -12.34
C PRO A 235 -12.04 3.07 -13.02
N ILE A 236 -12.27 2.56 -14.22
CA ILE A 236 -11.26 1.80 -15.00
C ILE A 236 -10.01 2.66 -15.23
N PHE A 237 -10.16 3.97 -15.47
CA PHE A 237 -9.02 4.87 -15.67
C PHE A 237 -8.18 4.99 -14.38
N LEU A 238 -8.83 5.15 -13.23
CA LEU A 238 -8.15 5.17 -11.92
C LEU A 238 -7.42 3.86 -11.63
N ILE A 239 -8.05 2.71 -11.91
CA ILE A 239 -7.46 1.37 -11.66
C ILE A 239 -6.24 1.12 -12.55
N ASP A 240 -6.19 1.67 -13.76
CA ASP A 240 -5.05 1.46 -14.67
C ASP A 240 -3.80 2.26 -14.27
N THR A 241 -3.93 3.30 -13.45
CA THR A 241 -2.81 4.13 -12.97
C THR A 241 -1.73 3.33 -12.24
N LYS A 242 -0.49 3.84 -12.25
CA LYS A 242 0.67 3.21 -11.57
C LYS A 242 0.48 3.16 -10.05
N TYR A 243 0.01 4.26 -9.44
CA TYR A 243 -0.17 4.38 -7.99
C TYR A 243 -1.27 3.45 -7.45
N CYS A 244 -2.36 3.23 -8.20
CA CYS A 244 -3.41 2.27 -7.85
C CYS A 244 -3.07 0.82 -8.23
N GLY A 245 -1.79 0.49 -8.42
CA GLY A 245 -1.34 -0.88 -8.72
C GLY A 245 -1.77 -1.91 -7.67
N GLY A 246 -1.85 -1.53 -6.39
CA GLY A 246 -2.37 -2.36 -5.30
C GLY A 246 -3.86 -2.71 -5.49
N VAL A 247 -4.69 -1.70 -5.71
CA VAL A 247 -6.14 -1.80 -6.00
C VAL A 247 -6.37 -2.72 -7.20
N ARG A 248 -5.65 -2.50 -8.30
CA ARG A 248 -5.73 -3.32 -9.51
C ARG A 248 -5.39 -4.79 -9.26
N ARG A 249 -4.34 -5.04 -8.49
CA ARG A 249 -3.93 -6.40 -8.11
C ARG A 249 -5.03 -7.08 -7.27
N PHE A 250 -5.68 -6.34 -6.39
CA PHE A 250 -6.76 -6.83 -5.54
C PHE A 250 -8.04 -7.15 -6.33
N ILE A 251 -8.48 -6.25 -7.23
CA ILE A 251 -9.62 -6.51 -8.14
C ILE A 251 -9.37 -7.75 -8.99
N ARG A 252 -8.16 -7.89 -9.55
CA ARG A 252 -7.79 -9.09 -10.30
C ARG A 252 -7.87 -10.34 -9.43
N GLN A 253 -7.42 -10.28 -8.18
CA GLN A 253 -7.52 -11.40 -7.25
C GLN A 253 -8.99 -11.78 -7.02
N ILE A 254 -9.89 -10.83 -6.76
CA ILE A 254 -11.33 -11.08 -6.59
C ILE A 254 -11.92 -11.77 -7.82
N LEU A 255 -11.66 -11.26 -9.02
CA LEU A 255 -12.19 -11.84 -10.26
C LEU A 255 -11.63 -13.25 -10.52
N LEU A 256 -10.38 -13.49 -10.11
CA LEU A 256 -9.71 -14.78 -10.24
C LEU A 256 -10.18 -15.81 -9.21
N THR A 257 -10.70 -15.39 -8.06
CA THR A 257 -11.31 -16.26 -7.03
C THR A 257 -12.79 -16.49 -7.26
N LEU A 258 -13.43 -15.75 -8.18
CA LEU A 258 -14.86 -15.84 -8.44
C LEU A 258 -15.35 -17.22 -8.95
N PRO A 259 -14.64 -17.97 -9.82
CA PRO A 259 -15.22 -19.19 -10.41
C PRO A 259 -15.65 -20.27 -9.39
N PRO A 260 -14.81 -20.69 -8.43
CA PRO A 260 -15.24 -21.65 -7.41
C PRO A 260 -16.39 -21.14 -6.52
N ILE A 261 -16.49 -19.82 -6.34
CA ILE A 261 -17.56 -19.19 -5.55
C ILE A 261 -18.89 -19.29 -6.31
N LEU A 262 -18.87 -19.12 -7.64
CA LEU A 262 -20.06 -19.25 -8.48
C LEU A 262 -20.62 -20.68 -8.44
N ASP A 263 -19.78 -21.70 -8.37
CA ASP A 263 -20.22 -23.09 -8.24
C ASP A 263 -20.98 -23.31 -6.92
N MET A 264 -20.45 -22.80 -5.81
CA MET A 264 -21.09 -22.88 -4.48
C MET A 264 -22.38 -22.05 -4.41
N LEU A 265 -22.38 -20.89 -5.06
CA LEU A 265 -23.56 -20.05 -5.18
C LEU A 265 -24.67 -20.72 -6.00
N GLY A 266 -24.29 -21.50 -7.03
CA GLY A 266 -25.22 -22.35 -7.78
C GLY A 266 -25.91 -23.37 -6.88
N LEU A 267 -25.14 -24.05 -6.02
CA LEU A 267 -25.69 -24.98 -5.01
C LEU A 267 -26.62 -24.25 -4.01
N LEU A 268 -26.24 -23.06 -3.55
CA LEU A 268 -27.06 -22.24 -2.66
C LEU A 268 -28.42 -21.87 -3.31
N PHE A 269 -28.41 -21.36 -4.54
CA PHE A 269 -29.64 -21.01 -5.25
C PHE A 269 -30.53 -22.22 -5.52
N PHE A 270 -29.93 -23.37 -5.83
CA PHE A 270 -30.67 -24.63 -5.97
C PHE A 270 -31.42 -24.97 -4.67
N LEU A 271 -30.72 -24.95 -3.53
CA LEU A 271 -31.33 -25.26 -2.24
C LEU A 271 -32.39 -24.23 -1.81
N ILE A 272 -32.16 -22.93 -2.06
CA ILE A 272 -33.16 -21.89 -1.82
C ILE A 272 -34.42 -22.19 -2.63
N THR A 273 -34.28 -22.56 -3.90
CA THR A 273 -35.41 -22.88 -4.78
C THR A 273 -36.20 -24.09 -4.25
N VAL A 274 -35.54 -25.13 -3.75
CA VAL A 274 -36.20 -26.28 -3.10
C VAL A 274 -37.03 -25.82 -1.90
N TYR A 275 -36.46 -24.99 -1.03
CA TYR A 275 -37.18 -24.44 0.12
C TYR A 275 -38.29 -23.46 -0.27
N THR A 276 -38.14 -22.72 -1.37
CA THR A 276 -39.18 -21.85 -1.93
C THR A 276 -40.39 -22.66 -2.35
N VAL A 277 -40.19 -23.75 -3.09
CA VAL A 277 -41.28 -24.63 -3.52
C VAL A 277 -41.97 -25.24 -2.30
N LEU A 278 -41.21 -25.74 -1.33
CA LEU A 278 -41.78 -26.29 -0.09
C LEU A 278 -42.55 -25.24 0.72
N GLY A 279 -41.98 -24.04 0.90
CA GLY A 279 -42.58 -22.95 1.66
C GLY A 279 -43.88 -22.43 1.03
N TYR A 280 -43.92 -22.31 -0.30
CA TYR A 280 -45.11 -21.92 -1.03
C TYR A 280 -46.28 -22.88 -0.78
N TYR A 281 -46.05 -24.20 -0.92
CA TYR A 281 -47.10 -25.20 -0.70
C TYR A 281 -47.51 -25.33 0.77
N MET A 282 -46.59 -25.06 1.72
CA MET A 282 -46.89 -25.14 3.15
C MET A 282 -47.58 -23.90 3.72
N PHE A 283 -47.30 -22.70 3.18
CA PHE A 283 -47.64 -21.44 3.85
C PHE A 283 -48.43 -20.43 3.00
N SER A 284 -48.71 -20.71 1.73
CA SER A 284 -49.38 -19.76 0.82
C SER A 284 -50.71 -19.20 1.35
N GLU A 285 -51.53 -20.02 2.00
CA GLU A 285 -52.82 -19.59 2.57
C GLU A 285 -52.69 -18.85 3.91
N MET A 286 -51.59 -19.10 4.64
CA MET A 286 -51.43 -18.69 6.03
C MET A 286 -50.55 -17.44 6.20
N ASN A 287 -49.61 -17.23 5.28
CA ASN A 287 -48.59 -16.20 5.39
C ASN A 287 -48.47 -15.42 4.08
N ARG A 288 -48.70 -14.10 4.16
CA ARG A 288 -48.64 -13.18 3.00
C ARG A 288 -47.28 -13.22 2.30
N ASN A 289 -46.20 -13.48 3.04
CA ASN A 289 -44.84 -13.57 2.51
C ASN A 289 -44.63 -14.76 1.56
N PHE A 290 -45.50 -15.78 1.64
CA PHE A 290 -45.45 -16.99 0.81
C PHE A 290 -46.62 -17.09 -0.19
N SER A 291 -47.34 -15.99 -0.41
CA SER A 291 -48.52 -15.95 -1.29
C SER A 291 -48.23 -16.29 -2.75
N THR A 292 -47.06 -15.89 -3.26
CA THR A 292 -46.59 -16.22 -4.60
C THR A 292 -45.24 -16.94 -4.53
N MET A 293 -44.90 -17.69 -5.57
CA MET A 293 -43.57 -18.33 -5.66
C MET A 293 -42.45 -17.29 -5.69
N GLN A 294 -42.68 -16.12 -6.30
CA GLN A 294 -41.72 -15.03 -6.34
C GLN A 294 -41.52 -14.39 -4.95
N ASP A 295 -42.60 -14.11 -4.22
CA ASP A 295 -42.51 -13.53 -2.88
C ASP A 295 -41.94 -14.54 -1.88
N SER A 296 -42.23 -15.83 -2.05
CA SER A 296 -41.60 -16.92 -1.30
C SER A 296 -40.08 -16.95 -1.53
N PHE A 297 -39.63 -16.81 -2.79
CA PHE A 297 -38.21 -16.78 -3.11
C PHE A 297 -37.54 -15.56 -2.50
N VAL A 298 -38.13 -14.37 -2.66
CA VAL A 298 -37.61 -13.12 -2.11
C VAL A 298 -37.55 -13.18 -0.58
N SER A 299 -38.60 -13.68 0.07
CA SER A 299 -38.67 -13.77 1.54
C SER A 299 -37.62 -14.73 2.10
N LEU A 300 -37.36 -15.86 1.42
CA LEU A 300 -36.30 -16.78 1.80
C LEU A 300 -34.91 -16.23 1.48
N PHE A 301 -34.75 -15.53 0.36
CA PHE A 301 -33.49 -14.84 0.05
C PHE A 301 -33.14 -13.78 1.10
N VAL A 302 -34.12 -13.04 1.62
CA VAL A 302 -33.92 -12.11 2.75
C VAL A 302 -33.66 -12.88 4.06
N LEU A 303 -34.31 -14.04 4.25
CA LEU A 303 -34.08 -14.88 5.43
C LEU A 303 -32.68 -15.50 5.46
N LEU A 304 -32.07 -15.78 4.30
CA LEU A 304 -30.65 -16.17 4.20
C LEU A 304 -29.75 -15.18 4.94
N THR A 305 -30.08 -13.89 4.86
CA THR A 305 -29.33 -12.81 5.51
C THR A 305 -29.78 -12.53 6.94
N THR A 306 -30.78 -13.26 7.44
CA THR A 306 -31.43 -13.08 8.74
C THR A 306 -32.07 -11.71 8.98
N ALA A 307 -32.26 -10.89 7.93
CA ALA A 307 -32.71 -9.51 8.08
C ALA A 307 -34.21 -9.38 8.44
N ASN A 308 -35.01 -10.40 8.12
CA ASN A 308 -36.45 -10.46 8.38
C ASN A 308 -36.82 -11.55 9.40
N PHE A 309 -35.86 -12.09 10.15
CA PHE A 309 -36.12 -13.01 11.26
C PHE A 309 -36.22 -12.19 12.56
N PRO A 310 -37.27 -12.36 13.39
CA PRO A 310 -38.28 -13.44 13.39
C PRO A 310 -39.53 -13.19 12.53
N ASP A 311 -39.71 -11.99 11.97
CA ASP A 311 -40.98 -11.53 11.38
C ASP A 311 -41.56 -12.43 10.29
N VAL A 312 -40.72 -13.00 9.43
CA VAL A 312 -41.17 -13.91 8.35
C VAL A 312 -41.81 -15.20 8.87
N MET A 313 -41.41 -15.65 10.07
CA MET A 313 -41.87 -16.90 10.70
C MET A 313 -43.14 -16.69 11.53
N MET A 314 -43.32 -15.51 12.13
CA MET A 314 -44.35 -15.27 13.16
C MET A 314 -45.79 -15.61 12.73
N PRO A 315 -46.27 -15.26 11.52
CA PRO A 315 -47.63 -15.61 11.09
C PRO A 315 -47.86 -17.12 10.99
N SER A 316 -46.85 -17.87 10.54
CA SER A 316 -46.92 -19.32 10.49
C SER A 316 -46.83 -19.93 11.89
N TYR A 317 -45.94 -19.40 12.73
CA TYR A 317 -45.71 -19.89 14.08
C TYR A 317 -46.91 -19.70 15.03
N SER A 318 -47.66 -18.60 14.87
CA SER A 318 -48.86 -18.35 15.69
C SER A 318 -49.97 -19.37 15.45
N GLN A 319 -50.00 -19.99 14.27
CA GLN A 319 -51.00 -21.00 13.91
C GLN A 319 -50.59 -22.38 14.41
N ASN A 320 -49.35 -22.79 14.17
CA ASN A 320 -48.80 -24.01 14.74
C ASN A 320 -47.31 -23.85 15.06
N LYS A 321 -46.95 -24.13 16.30
CA LYS A 321 -45.56 -24.04 16.80
C LYS A 321 -44.61 -24.97 16.03
N TRP A 322 -45.10 -26.09 15.48
CA TRP A 322 -44.29 -27.03 14.70
C TRP A 322 -43.74 -26.44 13.40
N TYR A 323 -44.36 -25.39 12.85
CA TYR A 323 -43.83 -24.72 11.65
C TYR A 323 -42.50 -24.02 11.89
N ALA A 324 -42.09 -23.78 13.14
CA ALA A 324 -40.74 -23.33 13.47
C ALA A 324 -39.65 -24.28 12.92
N ILE A 325 -39.92 -25.59 12.83
CA ILE A 325 -38.96 -26.57 12.31
C ILE A 325 -38.53 -26.23 10.88
N TYR A 326 -39.46 -25.76 10.03
CA TYR A 326 -39.14 -25.36 8.67
C TYR A 326 -38.09 -24.24 8.65
N PHE A 327 -38.34 -23.14 9.37
CA PHE A 327 -37.46 -21.97 9.40
C PHE A 327 -36.13 -22.27 10.11
N VAL A 328 -36.15 -23.04 11.19
CA VAL A 328 -34.93 -23.48 11.90
C VAL A 328 -34.08 -24.40 11.02
N SER A 329 -34.71 -25.34 10.28
CA SER A 329 -33.98 -26.19 9.34
C SER A 329 -33.35 -25.37 8.21
N TYR A 330 -34.08 -24.40 7.67
CA TYR A 330 -33.58 -23.49 6.63
C TYR A 330 -32.37 -22.70 7.12
N LEU A 331 -32.43 -22.09 8.31
CA LEU A 331 -31.30 -21.35 8.89
C LEU A 331 -30.12 -22.26 9.20
N CYS A 332 -30.36 -23.46 9.73
CA CYS A 332 -29.29 -24.43 10.00
C CYS A 332 -28.54 -24.79 8.71
N THR A 333 -29.27 -25.17 7.67
CA THR A 333 -28.67 -25.59 6.39
C THR A 333 -28.09 -24.42 5.60
N MET A 334 -28.83 -23.32 5.42
CA MET A 334 -28.38 -22.22 4.56
C MET A 334 -27.38 -21.30 5.24
N LEU A 335 -27.68 -20.83 6.46
CA LEU A 335 -26.81 -19.88 7.14
C LEU A 335 -25.60 -20.57 7.77
N TYR A 336 -25.81 -21.58 8.61
CA TYR A 336 -24.68 -22.15 9.37
C TYR A 336 -23.83 -23.13 8.56
N VAL A 337 -24.41 -23.89 7.63
CA VAL A 337 -23.64 -24.81 6.78
C VAL A 337 -23.19 -24.10 5.50
N MET A 338 -24.11 -23.66 4.64
CA MET A 338 -23.75 -23.19 3.29
C MET A 338 -22.95 -21.87 3.28
N MET A 339 -23.39 -20.84 4.02
CA MET A 339 -22.67 -19.55 4.03
C MET A 339 -21.27 -19.66 4.66
N ASN A 340 -21.11 -20.44 5.72
CA ASN A 340 -19.80 -20.68 6.34
C ASN A 340 -18.89 -21.54 5.45
N LEU A 341 -19.44 -22.54 4.76
CA LEU A 341 -18.69 -23.34 3.78
C LEU A 341 -18.20 -22.45 2.63
N MET A 342 -19.04 -21.55 2.13
CA MET A 342 -18.65 -20.56 1.12
C MET A 342 -17.50 -19.68 1.62
N LEU A 343 -17.57 -19.17 2.86
CA LEU A 343 -16.47 -18.39 3.46
C LEU A 343 -15.16 -19.19 3.52
N ALA A 344 -15.23 -20.49 3.84
CA ALA A 344 -14.06 -21.36 3.87
C ALA A 344 -13.43 -21.54 2.48
N VAL A 345 -14.24 -21.83 1.45
CA VAL A 345 -13.79 -21.96 0.05
C VAL A 345 -13.16 -20.65 -0.45
N VAL A 346 -13.79 -19.50 -0.15
CA VAL A 346 -13.25 -18.17 -0.47
C VAL A 346 -11.87 -17.98 0.17
N ASN A 347 -11.73 -18.30 1.46
CA ASN A 347 -10.47 -18.11 2.18
C ASN A 347 -9.35 -19.01 1.64
N GLU A 348 -9.63 -20.29 1.37
CA GLU A 348 -8.63 -21.22 0.82
C GLU A 348 -8.18 -20.81 -0.59
N THR A 349 -9.13 -20.51 -1.47
CA THR A 349 -8.82 -20.08 -2.84
C THR A 349 -8.07 -18.75 -2.86
N PHE A 350 -8.43 -17.81 -1.98
CA PHE A 350 -7.73 -16.52 -1.85
C PHE A 350 -6.28 -16.71 -1.40
N THR A 351 -6.04 -17.45 -0.31
CA THR A 351 -4.68 -17.69 0.22
C THR A 351 -3.81 -18.42 -0.78
N SER A 352 -4.34 -19.44 -1.47
CA SER A 352 -3.62 -20.16 -2.53
C SER A 352 -3.19 -19.24 -3.67
N ARG A 353 -4.10 -18.36 -4.13
CA ARG A 353 -3.79 -17.39 -5.19
C ARG A 353 -2.80 -16.30 -4.75
N GLU A 354 -2.79 -15.91 -3.47
CA GLU A 354 -1.78 -14.99 -2.92
C GLU A 354 -0.38 -15.62 -2.95
N ARG A 355 -0.27 -16.90 -2.56
CA ARG A 355 1.00 -17.66 -2.61
C ARG A 355 1.54 -17.77 -4.03
N ASP A 356 0.72 -18.19 -4.99
CA ASP A 356 1.14 -18.34 -6.39
C ASP A 356 1.61 -17.02 -7.01
N LYS A 357 0.94 -15.92 -6.63
CA LYS A 357 1.33 -14.58 -7.05
C LYS A 357 2.67 -14.17 -6.46
N PHE A 358 2.92 -14.48 -5.18
CA PHE A 358 4.21 -14.24 -4.56
C PHE A 358 5.33 -15.03 -5.24
N LYS A 359 5.12 -16.33 -5.51
CA LYS A 359 6.04 -17.17 -6.30
C LYS A 359 6.38 -16.52 -7.65
N LYS A 360 5.37 -16.13 -8.43
CA LYS A 360 5.56 -15.50 -9.74
C LYS A 360 6.31 -14.17 -9.68
N LEU A 361 5.99 -13.31 -8.70
CA LEU A 361 6.69 -12.02 -8.51
C LEU A 361 8.16 -12.23 -8.11
N PHE A 362 8.42 -13.20 -7.24
CA PHE A 362 9.78 -13.55 -6.82
C PHE A 362 10.61 -14.05 -8.00
N LEU A 363 10.09 -15.00 -8.78
CA LEU A 363 10.77 -15.53 -9.97
C LEU A 363 10.97 -14.48 -11.06
N HIS A 364 10.02 -13.55 -11.23
CA HIS A 364 10.15 -12.44 -12.18
C HIS A 364 11.30 -11.49 -11.82
N LYS A 365 11.42 -11.11 -10.54
CA LYS A 365 12.56 -10.32 -10.04
C LYS A 365 13.90 -11.04 -10.26
N ARG A 366 13.94 -12.36 -10.02
CA ARG A 366 15.13 -13.19 -10.26
C ARG A 366 15.55 -13.16 -11.74
N LYS A 367 14.60 -13.30 -12.68
CA LYS A 367 14.87 -13.22 -14.12
C LYS A 367 15.43 -11.87 -14.54
N ALA A 368 14.89 -10.76 -14.02
CA ALA A 368 15.44 -9.43 -14.25
C ALA A 368 16.90 -9.31 -13.80
N CYS A 369 17.25 -9.82 -12.62
CA CYS A 369 18.65 -9.83 -12.16
C CYS A 369 19.55 -10.67 -13.07
N GLN A 370 19.08 -11.81 -13.56
CA GLN A 370 19.86 -12.65 -14.49
C GLN A 370 20.12 -11.92 -15.82
N HIS A 371 19.13 -11.20 -16.37
CA HIS A 371 19.31 -10.39 -17.58
C HIS A 371 20.28 -9.23 -17.35
N ALA A 372 20.13 -8.48 -16.26
CA ALA A 372 21.04 -7.41 -15.89
C ALA A 372 22.47 -7.92 -15.68
N PHE A 373 22.65 -9.05 -14.98
CA PHE A 373 23.98 -9.64 -14.76
C PHE A 373 24.68 -9.99 -16.07
N LYS A 374 23.97 -10.59 -17.03
CA LYS A 374 24.54 -10.94 -18.34
C LYS A 374 25.03 -9.73 -19.14
N LEU A 375 24.41 -8.57 -18.98
CA LEU A 375 24.80 -7.33 -19.67
C LEU A 375 26.01 -6.64 -19.00
N LEU A 376 26.17 -6.82 -17.69
CA LEU A 376 27.21 -6.13 -16.91
C LEU A 376 28.55 -6.86 -16.89
N VAL A 377 28.57 -8.11 -17.35
CA VAL A 377 29.74 -8.97 -17.30
C VAL A 377 30.52 -8.91 -18.62
N SER A 378 31.85 -8.90 -18.52
CA SER A 378 32.74 -8.94 -19.68
C SER A 378 32.74 -10.32 -20.33
N LYS A 379 32.90 -10.38 -21.66
CA LYS A 379 33.07 -11.66 -22.39
C LYS A 379 34.26 -12.48 -21.90
N GLN A 380 35.25 -11.85 -21.24
CA GLN A 380 36.45 -12.52 -20.72
C GLN A 380 36.20 -13.25 -19.39
N ASP A 381 35.29 -12.75 -18.54
CA ASP A 381 35.01 -13.29 -17.20
C ASP A 381 33.49 -13.42 -16.98
N PRO A 382 32.80 -14.41 -17.58
CA PRO A 382 31.33 -14.49 -17.61
C PRO A 382 30.66 -14.69 -16.24
N ASP A 383 31.43 -15.08 -15.21
CA ASP A 383 30.90 -15.44 -13.91
C ASP A 383 31.13 -14.35 -12.83
N LYS A 384 31.89 -13.29 -13.13
CA LYS A 384 32.34 -12.30 -12.13
C LYS A 384 32.02 -10.86 -12.54
N LEU A 385 31.35 -10.13 -11.65
CA LEU A 385 31.07 -8.70 -11.78
C LEU A 385 32.01 -7.89 -10.87
N ARG A 386 32.86 -7.02 -11.43
CA ARG A 386 33.77 -6.16 -10.64
C ARG A 386 33.06 -4.89 -10.15
N PHE A 387 33.69 -4.20 -9.20
CA PHE A 387 33.14 -3.01 -8.57
C PHE A 387 32.84 -1.88 -9.57
N ARG A 388 33.72 -1.62 -10.55
CA ARG A 388 33.51 -0.56 -11.56
C ARG A 388 32.19 -0.73 -12.33
N GLN A 389 31.85 -1.97 -12.74
CA GLN A 389 30.58 -2.21 -13.43
C GLN A 389 29.38 -2.09 -12.49
N PHE A 390 29.53 -2.48 -11.23
CA PHE A 390 28.49 -2.31 -10.21
C PHE A 390 28.22 -0.83 -9.91
N GLU A 391 29.26 0.00 -9.80
CA GLU A 391 29.12 1.45 -9.63
C GLU A 391 28.40 2.08 -10.82
N GLY A 392 28.80 1.73 -12.04
CA GLY A 392 28.15 2.18 -13.28
C GLY A 392 26.65 1.88 -13.31
N LEU A 393 26.26 0.66 -12.94
CA LEU A 393 24.85 0.28 -12.78
C LEU A 393 24.12 1.15 -11.74
N MET A 394 24.72 1.32 -10.56
CA MET A 394 24.09 1.99 -9.43
C MET A 394 23.87 3.48 -9.67
N ARG A 395 24.70 4.10 -10.51
CA ARG A 395 24.52 5.49 -10.97
C ARG A 395 23.19 5.70 -11.68
N TYR A 396 22.72 4.73 -12.46
CA TYR A 396 21.43 4.79 -13.18
C TYR A 396 20.28 4.20 -12.37
N TYR A 397 20.49 3.05 -11.72
CA TYR A 397 19.41 2.36 -10.98
C TYR A 397 19.00 3.08 -9.68
N SER A 398 19.93 3.72 -8.98
CA SER A 398 19.64 4.44 -7.73
C SER A 398 20.54 5.68 -7.57
N PRO A 399 20.26 6.78 -8.29
CA PRO A 399 21.14 7.95 -8.34
C PRO A 399 21.26 8.71 -7.01
N ASN A 400 20.34 8.49 -6.07
CA ASN A 400 20.32 9.19 -4.78
C ASN A 400 21.25 8.57 -3.72
N LYS A 401 21.92 7.45 -4.02
CA LYS A 401 22.81 6.76 -3.08
C LYS A 401 24.22 7.34 -3.16
N CYS A 402 24.83 7.59 -2.00
CA CYS A 402 26.22 8.04 -1.92
C CYS A 402 27.18 6.91 -2.31
N THR A 403 28.37 7.24 -2.84
CA THR A 403 29.39 6.25 -3.22
C THR A 403 29.78 5.33 -2.06
N ARG A 404 29.88 5.85 -0.83
CA ARG A 404 30.08 5.05 0.39
C ARG A 404 29.02 3.96 0.56
N ASP A 405 27.75 4.30 0.34
CA ASP A 405 26.65 3.36 0.51
C ASP A 405 26.67 2.30 -0.61
N ILE A 406 27.09 2.68 -1.83
CA ILE A 406 27.28 1.75 -2.95
C ILE A 406 28.39 0.74 -2.63
N VAL A 407 29.51 1.19 -2.07
CA VAL A 407 30.61 0.33 -1.62
C VAL A 407 30.16 -0.62 -0.53
N LEU A 408 29.43 -0.11 0.48
CA LEU A 408 28.88 -0.94 1.55
C LEU A 408 27.91 -2.01 1.02
N MET A 409 27.08 -1.66 0.04
CA MET A 409 26.21 -2.63 -0.64
C MET A 409 27.02 -3.70 -1.36
N PHE A 410 28.07 -3.32 -2.11
CA PHE A 410 28.93 -4.27 -2.81
C PHE A 410 29.63 -5.23 -1.84
N CYS A 411 30.24 -4.71 -0.77
CA CYS A 411 30.89 -5.52 0.26
C CYS A 411 29.90 -6.44 0.97
N HIS A 412 28.68 -5.97 1.24
CA HIS A 412 27.63 -6.81 1.85
C HIS A 412 27.21 -7.98 0.94
N MET A 413 27.12 -7.75 -0.37
CA MET A 413 26.73 -8.78 -1.33
C MET A 413 27.84 -9.80 -1.58
N ASN A 414 29.11 -9.41 -1.44
CA ASN A 414 30.28 -10.25 -1.65
C ASN A 414 30.53 -11.21 -0.47
N VAL A 415 29.63 -12.17 -0.27
CA VAL A 415 29.73 -13.19 0.79
C VAL A 415 30.93 -14.12 0.55
N SER A 416 31.31 -14.35 -0.71
CA SER A 416 32.46 -15.18 -1.08
C SER A 416 33.83 -14.54 -0.78
N GLY A 417 33.90 -13.23 -0.54
CA GLY A 417 35.15 -12.51 -0.28
C GLY A 417 36.10 -12.47 -1.50
N SER A 418 35.59 -12.71 -2.71
CA SER A 418 36.43 -12.89 -3.91
C SER A 418 36.85 -11.58 -4.60
N GLY A 419 36.31 -10.45 -4.16
CA GLY A 419 36.53 -9.12 -4.75
C GLY A 419 35.64 -8.84 -5.98
N ALA A 420 34.83 -9.81 -6.40
CA ALA A 420 33.84 -9.70 -7.46
C ALA A 420 32.54 -10.39 -7.04
N LEU A 421 31.42 -10.05 -7.68
CA LEU A 421 30.11 -10.64 -7.39
C LEU A 421 29.78 -11.77 -8.38
N ASN A 422 29.34 -12.89 -7.83
CA ASN A 422 28.78 -14.00 -8.60
C ASN A 422 27.30 -13.74 -8.97
N SER A 423 26.78 -14.51 -9.94
CA SER A 423 25.37 -14.40 -10.35
C SER A 423 24.38 -14.61 -9.20
N GLU A 424 24.65 -15.55 -8.29
CA GLU A 424 23.78 -15.82 -7.14
C GLU A 424 23.85 -14.72 -6.06
N GLU A 425 25.03 -14.15 -5.84
CA GLU A 425 25.22 -13.01 -4.92
C GLU A 425 24.51 -11.76 -5.46
N PHE A 426 24.58 -11.53 -6.78
CA PHE A 426 23.92 -10.40 -7.44
C PHE A 426 22.39 -10.41 -7.30
N LEU A 427 21.75 -11.56 -7.08
CA LEU A 427 20.30 -11.64 -6.87
C LEU A 427 19.82 -10.88 -5.63
N SER A 428 20.71 -10.69 -4.64
CA SER A 428 20.41 -9.96 -3.41
C SER A 428 20.34 -8.43 -3.59
N ILE A 429 20.61 -7.91 -4.80
CA ILE A 429 20.61 -6.46 -5.09
C ILE A 429 19.34 -5.73 -4.68
N TYR A 430 18.17 -6.38 -4.82
CA TYR A 430 16.90 -5.77 -4.40
C TYR A 430 16.83 -5.57 -2.89
N ASP A 431 17.42 -6.45 -2.11
CA ASP A 431 17.40 -6.36 -0.65
C ASP A 431 18.41 -5.34 -0.16
N THR A 432 19.62 -5.36 -0.72
CA THR A 432 20.68 -4.44 -0.33
C THR A 432 20.37 -3.01 -0.67
N ASN A 433 19.64 -2.75 -1.77
CA ASN A 433 19.19 -1.41 -2.11
C ASN A 433 18.24 -0.80 -1.06
N THR A 434 17.49 -1.65 -0.34
CA THR A 434 16.58 -1.20 0.74
C THR A 434 17.30 -0.84 2.04
N LEU A 435 18.57 -1.22 2.19
CA LEU A 435 19.36 -0.91 3.37
C LEU A 435 19.75 0.57 3.40
N GLN A 436 19.64 1.16 4.58
CA GLN A 436 20.16 2.48 4.91
C GLN A 436 21.34 2.31 5.86
N TRP A 437 22.50 2.81 5.46
CA TRP A 437 23.75 2.61 6.19
C TRP A 437 24.03 3.76 7.14
N ASP A 438 24.12 3.44 8.42
CA ASP A 438 24.54 4.35 9.47
C ASP A 438 25.81 3.82 10.17
N LEU A 439 26.60 4.72 10.74
CA LEU A 439 27.84 4.38 11.43
C LEU A 439 27.56 3.93 12.87
N GLN A 440 28.09 2.78 13.31
CA GLN A 440 27.73 2.16 14.61
C GLN A 440 27.95 3.10 15.82
N TYR A 441 28.96 3.97 15.78
CA TYR A 441 29.33 4.87 16.88
C TYR A 441 28.59 6.22 16.92
N SER A 442 27.46 6.39 16.22
CA SER A 442 26.74 7.67 16.20
C SER A 442 26.05 8.08 17.52
N ASN A 443 26.19 7.30 18.60
CA ASN A 443 25.59 7.59 19.92
C ASN A 443 26.34 8.69 20.71
N ILE A 444 26.96 9.66 20.03
CA ILE A 444 27.39 10.89 20.67
C ILE A 444 26.13 11.76 20.81
N PRO A 445 25.70 12.14 22.03
CA PRO A 445 24.52 12.99 22.18
C PRO A 445 24.74 14.31 21.44
N TRP A 446 23.75 14.71 20.63
CA TRP A 446 23.84 15.88 19.75
C TRP A 446 24.21 17.18 20.47
N TYR A 447 23.89 17.26 21.76
CA TYR A 447 24.14 18.43 22.61
C TYR A 447 25.57 18.51 23.16
N ARG A 448 26.46 17.53 22.90
CA ARG A 448 27.89 17.59 23.30
C ARG A 448 28.63 18.72 22.60
N THR A 449 28.22 19.07 21.38
CA THR A 449 28.76 20.18 20.58
C THR A 449 28.00 21.49 20.81
N ALA A 450 26.95 21.50 21.64
CA ALA A 450 26.10 22.65 21.86
C ALA A 450 26.67 23.59 22.94
N TRP A 451 26.09 24.79 23.04
CA TRP A 451 26.48 25.79 24.03
C TRP A 451 26.33 25.25 25.47
N TRP A 452 27.25 25.61 26.36
CA TRP A 452 27.35 25.05 27.72
C TRP A 452 26.05 25.05 28.57
N PRO A 453 25.15 26.07 28.54
CA PRO A 453 23.91 26.00 29.32
C PRO A 453 22.90 25.04 28.69
N LEU A 454 22.88 24.95 27.36
CA LEU A 454 22.02 24.03 26.62
C LEU A 454 22.49 22.58 26.85
N GLN A 455 23.79 22.36 26.89
CA GLN A 455 24.39 21.08 27.26
C GLN A 455 23.93 20.64 28.67
N ALA A 456 23.92 21.54 29.65
CA ALA A 456 23.45 21.25 31.01
C ALA A 456 21.94 20.93 31.08
N ILE A 457 21.11 21.64 30.31
CA ILE A 457 19.66 21.36 30.22
C ILE A 457 19.42 19.99 29.57
N CYS A 458 20.14 19.69 28.49
CA CYS A 458 20.00 18.42 27.77
C CYS A 458 20.50 17.22 28.58
N THR A 459 21.61 17.35 29.32
CA THR A 459 22.07 16.29 30.24
C THR A 459 21.07 16.06 31.37
N GLY A 460 20.48 17.13 31.91
CA GLY A 460 19.39 17.04 32.88
C GLY A 460 18.16 16.31 32.31
N ALA A 461 17.68 16.72 31.14
CA ALA A 461 16.55 16.07 30.46
C ALA A 461 16.81 14.59 30.16
N HIS A 462 18.02 14.26 29.70
CA HIS A 462 18.44 12.88 29.44
C HIS A 462 18.44 12.03 30.71
N THR A 463 18.86 12.60 31.85
CA THR A 463 18.84 11.93 33.16
C THR A 463 17.41 11.67 33.63
N VAL A 464 16.50 12.64 33.43
CA VAL A 464 15.07 12.51 33.77
C VAL A 464 14.39 11.41 32.95
N ILE A 465 14.67 11.32 31.65
CA ILE A 465 14.03 10.33 30.77
C ILE A 465 14.56 8.92 31.00
N LYS A 466 15.84 8.78 31.34
CA LYS A 466 16.44 7.47 31.67
C LYS A 466 15.93 6.92 33.01
N TRP A 467 15.22 7.74 33.80
CA TRP A 467 14.67 7.28 35.06
C TRP A 467 13.55 6.25 34.83
N SER A 468 13.70 5.06 35.44
CA SER A 468 12.77 3.92 35.32
C SER A 468 11.29 4.29 35.59
N TYR A 469 11.04 5.25 36.47
CA TYR A 469 9.68 5.65 36.85
C TYR A 469 9.07 6.72 35.94
N PHE A 470 9.84 7.33 35.03
CA PHE A 470 9.36 8.41 34.17
C PHE A 470 8.17 7.98 33.30
N GLU A 471 8.27 6.81 32.65
CA GLU A 471 7.17 6.26 31.83
C GLU A 471 5.95 5.88 32.68
N THR A 472 6.17 5.43 33.92
CA THR A 472 5.07 5.15 34.86
C THR A 472 4.34 6.43 35.26
N LEU A 473 5.08 7.51 35.52
CA LEU A 473 4.54 8.84 35.85
C LEU A 473 3.70 9.39 34.69
N VAL A 474 4.19 9.31 33.45
CA VAL A 474 3.43 9.72 32.25
C VAL A 474 2.13 8.91 32.14
N CYS A 475 2.16 7.61 32.41
CA CYS A 475 0.95 6.78 32.42
C CYS A 475 -0.06 7.22 33.48
N VAL A 476 0.38 7.56 34.70
CA VAL A 476 -0.50 8.07 35.76
C VAL A 476 -1.15 9.39 35.35
N ILE A 477 -0.41 10.29 34.69
CA ILE A 477 -0.95 11.55 34.15
C ILE A 477 -2.01 11.27 33.08
N ILE A 478 -1.80 10.30 32.19
CA ILE A 478 -2.78 9.90 31.17
C ILE A 478 -4.05 9.36 31.82
N VAL A 479 -3.94 8.48 32.81
CA VAL A 479 -5.10 7.94 33.53
C VAL A 479 -5.85 9.04 34.27
N GLY A 480 -5.13 9.96 34.93
CA GLY A 480 -5.72 11.14 35.57
C GLY A 480 -6.48 12.02 34.58
N ASN A 481 -5.94 12.21 33.37
CA ASN A 481 -6.63 12.94 32.31
C ASN A 481 -7.91 12.24 31.84
N CYS A 482 -7.90 10.91 31.70
CA CYS A 482 -9.10 10.12 31.39
C CYS A 482 -10.19 10.29 32.46
N ILE A 483 -9.81 10.21 33.74
CA ILE A 483 -10.76 10.38 34.86
C ILE A 483 -11.32 11.80 34.86
N ALA A 484 -10.48 12.82 34.69
CA ALA A 484 -10.93 14.20 34.58
C ALA A 484 -11.92 14.39 33.41
N MET A 485 -11.66 13.76 32.26
CA MET A 485 -12.55 13.78 31.10
C MET A 485 -13.92 13.14 31.40
N ILE A 486 -13.94 11.99 32.08
CA ILE A 486 -15.17 11.32 32.49
C ILE A 486 -15.97 12.20 33.45
N ILE A 487 -15.32 12.76 34.49
CA ILE A 487 -15.98 13.65 35.46
C ILE A 487 -16.63 14.85 34.74
N ARG A 488 -15.97 15.40 33.72
CA ARG A 488 -16.52 16.52 32.93
C ARG A 488 -17.74 16.12 32.09
N ILE A 489 -17.73 14.94 31.49
CA ILE A 489 -18.90 14.42 30.74
C ILE A 489 -20.10 14.21 31.68
N LEU A 490 -19.86 13.85 32.93
CA LEU A 490 -20.93 13.65 33.93
C LEU A 490 -21.50 14.97 34.49
N GLN A 491 -20.86 16.13 34.24
CA GLN A 491 -21.40 17.41 34.70
C GLN A 491 -22.55 17.86 33.77
N PRO A 492 -23.78 18.02 34.30
CA PRO A 492 -24.91 18.45 33.49
C PRO A 492 -24.72 19.90 33.03
N SER A 493 -24.91 20.13 31.73
CA SER A 493 -24.82 21.45 31.09
C SER A 493 -26.11 21.75 30.33
N ASN A 494 -26.59 23.00 30.42
CA ASN A 494 -27.88 23.40 29.86
C ASN A 494 -27.87 23.54 28.32
N SER A 495 -26.70 23.73 27.70
CA SER A 495 -26.54 23.81 26.24
C SER A 495 -25.35 23.00 25.73
N LEU A 496 -25.43 22.50 24.49
CA LEU A 496 -24.38 21.70 23.84
C LEU A 496 -23.11 22.54 23.60
N GLU A 497 -23.25 23.83 23.30
CA GLU A 497 -22.14 24.75 23.05
C GLU A 497 -21.37 25.05 24.35
N GLU A 498 -22.08 25.31 25.45
CA GLU A 498 -21.45 25.47 26.76
C GLU A 498 -20.81 24.17 27.25
N SER A 499 -21.42 23.02 26.95
CA SER A 499 -20.84 21.70 27.21
C SER A 499 -19.54 21.50 26.44
N ALA A 500 -19.54 21.79 25.14
CA ALA A 500 -18.40 21.66 24.25
C ALA A 500 -17.25 22.59 24.66
N HIS A 501 -17.56 23.86 24.95
CA HIS A 501 -16.58 24.84 25.41
C HIS A 501 -16.04 24.48 26.81
N GLY A 502 -16.90 24.09 27.74
CA GLY A 502 -16.52 23.64 29.08
C GLY A 502 -15.69 22.35 29.07
N PHE A 503 -15.89 21.50 28.07
CA PHE A 503 -15.13 20.27 27.88
C PHE A 503 -13.84 20.47 27.08
N ALA A 504 -13.68 21.48 26.22
CA ALA A 504 -12.46 21.65 25.42
C ALA A 504 -11.54 22.80 25.86
N ALA A 505 -12.09 23.87 26.44
CA ALA A 505 -11.34 25.09 26.78
C ALA A 505 -11.35 25.37 28.29
N CYS A 506 -11.16 24.33 29.11
CA CYS A 506 -11.08 24.46 30.56
C CYS A 506 -9.63 24.34 31.07
N TRP A 507 -9.39 24.81 32.30
CA TRP A 507 -8.08 24.81 32.94
C TRP A 507 -7.42 23.42 33.01
N ASP A 508 -8.22 22.36 33.17
CA ASP A 508 -7.72 20.98 33.14
C ASP A 508 -7.11 20.60 31.77
N THR A 509 -7.68 21.07 30.68
CA THR A 509 -7.20 20.81 29.32
C THR A 509 -5.88 21.52 29.07
N LEU A 510 -5.74 22.75 29.56
CA LEU A 510 -4.49 23.50 29.51
C LEU A 510 -3.42 22.88 30.41
N LEU A 511 -3.79 22.42 31.62
CA LEU A 511 -2.89 21.75 32.56
C LEU A 511 -2.33 20.45 31.97
N PHE A 512 -3.20 19.50 31.61
CA PHE A 512 -2.78 18.22 31.04
C PHE A 512 -2.12 18.41 29.67
N GLY A 513 -2.63 19.33 28.84
CA GLY A 513 -2.01 19.69 27.56
C GLY A 513 -0.60 20.23 27.73
N GLY A 514 -0.40 21.15 28.68
CA GLY A 514 0.91 21.70 29.03
C GLY A 514 1.88 20.62 29.52
N LEU A 515 1.43 19.71 30.39
CA LEU A 515 2.25 18.58 30.87
C LEU A 515 2.71 17.67 29.73
N PHE A 516 1.83 17.36 28.76
CA PHE A 516 2.20 16.54 27.60
C PHE A 516 3.10 17.26 26.61
N VAL A 517 2.97 18.58 26.46
CA VAL A 517 3.90 19.38 25.65
C VAL A 517 5.27 19.44 26.33
N ALA A 518 5.31 19.61 27.66
CA ALA A 518 6.55 19.59 28.44
C ALA A 518 7.24 18.22 28.36
N GLU A 519 6.50 17.12 28.47
CA GLU A 519 7.00 15.75 28.24
C GLU A 519 7.63 15.61 26.85
N ALA A 520 6.92 16.04 25.79
CA ALA A 520 7.42 15.96 24.43
C ALA A 520 8.69 16.81 24.23
N LEU A 521 8.72 18.02 24.77
CA LEU A 521 9.90 18.90 24.73
C LEU A 521 11.10 18.27 25.46
N ALA A 522 10.89 17.70 26.64
CA ALA A 522 11.95 16.99 27.36
C ALA A 522 12.53 15.84 26.53
N LYS A 523 11.66 15.04 25.88
CA LYS A 523 12.07 13.93 25.00
C LYS A 523 12.83 14.42 23.76
N ILE A 524 12.40 15.53 23.15
CA ILE A 524 13.09 16.14 22.02
C ILE A 524 14.48 16.65 22.42
N LEU A 525 14.60 17.30 23.59
CA LEU A 525 15.87 17.81 24.09
C LEU A 525 16.86 16.69 24.42
N ALA A 526 16.39 15.58 25.00
CA ALA A 526 17.25 14.47 25.40
C ALA A 526 17.69 13.55 24.25
N LEU A 527 16.80 13.26 23.30
CA LEU A 527 17.04 12.32 22.19
C LEU A 527 17.48 13.03 20.89
N GLY A 528 17.11 14.31 20.74
CA GLY A 528 17.22 15.05 19.48
C GLY A 528 15.99 14.88 18.59
N THR A 529 15.73 15.87 17.74
CA THR A 529 14.54 15.94 16.87
C THR A 529 14.44 14.75 15.91
N LYS A 530 15.56 14.35 15.29
CA LYS A 530 15.60 13.24 14.32
C LYS A 530 15.20 11.90 14.96
N TYR A 531 15.79 11.57 16.11
CA TYR A 531 15.48 10.32 16.82
C TYR A 531 14.07 10.34 17.42
N TYR A 532 13.61 11.49 17.92
CA TYR A 532 12.24 11.61 18.44
C TYR A 532 11.19 11.36 17.35
N LEU A 533 11.33 12.01 16.18
CA LEU A 533 10.39 11.88 15.06
C LEU A 533 10.45 10.51 14.36
N SER A 534 11.57 9.80 14.47
CA SER A 534 11.70 8.43 13.96
C SER A 534 10.76 7.44 14.66
N SER A 535 10.46 7.66 15.95
CA SER A 535 9.52 6.83 16.70
C SER A 535 8.06 7.23 16.40
N GLY A 536 7.32 6.33 15.73
CA GLY A 536 5.92 6.56 15.39
C GLY A 536 5.00 6.83 16.60
N TRP A 537 5.32 6.26 17.77
CA TRP A 537 4.57 6.52 19.01
C TRP A 537 4.84 7.90 19.60
N ASN A 538 6.06 8.42 19.45
CA ASN A 538 6.40 9.78 19.87
C ASN A 538 5.79 10.81 18.90
N LEU A 539 5.81 10.53 17.59
CA LEU A 539 5.13 11.34 16.59
C LEU A 539 3.62 11.42 16.84
N PHE A 540 2.99 10.29 17.21
CA PHE A 540 1.58 10.25 17.61
C PHE A 540 1.30 11.10 18.87
N ASP A 541 2.19 11.07 19.87
CA ASP A 541 2.03 11.89 21.07
C ASP A 541 2.15 13.37 20.77
N LEU A 542 3.17 13.76 20.00
CA LEU A 542 3.34 15.14 19.56
C LEU A 542 2.12 15.62 18.77
N GLY A 543 1.69 14.84 17.77
CA GLY A 543 0.53 15.15 16.94
C GLY A 543 -0.75 15.32 17.75
N THR A 544 -1.06 14.37 18.64
CA THR A 544 -2.25 14.46 19.51
C THR A 544 -2.17 15.62 20.49
N SER A 545 -1.00 15.94 21.05
CA SER A 545 -0.80 17.12 21.92
C SER A 545 -1.00 18.44 21.18
N VAL A 546 -0.47 18.55 19.96
CA VAL A 546 -0.56 19.76 19.13
C VAL A 546 -1.99 19.97 18.61
N MET A 547 -2.63 18.94 18.06
CA MET A 547 -3.99 19.04 17.51
C MET A 547 -5.01 19.50 18.54
N THR A 548 -4.86 19.05 19.78
CA THR A 548 -5.74 19.42 20.90
C THR A 548 -5.46 20.82 21.44
N LEU A 549 -4.20 21.28 21.43
CA LEU A 549 -3.88 22.66 21.77
C LEU A 549 -4.46 23.61 20.71
N ILE A 550 -4.27 23.28 19.43
CA ILE A 550 -4.87 24.01 18.31
C ILE A 550 -6.39 24.01 18.42
N ALA A 551 -7.01 22.87 18.73
CA ALA A 551 -8.46 22.75 18.90
C ALA A 551 -8.98 23.64 20.04
N ALA A 552 -8.29 23.66 21.18
CA ALA A 552 -8.65 24.53 22.30
C ALA A 552 -8.54 26.01 21.92
N CYS A 553 -7.46 26.42 21.25
CA CYS A 553 -7.31 27.80 20.76
C CYS A 553 -8.36 28.15 19.70
N ALA A 554 -8.63 27.25 18.75
CA ALA A 554 -9.59 27.46 17.67
C ALA A 554 -11.03 27.55 18.18
N LEU A 555 -11.40 26.81 19.23
CA LEU A 555 -12.73 26.90 19.83
C LEU A 555 -12.95 28.21 20.59
N VAL A 556 -11.88 28.82 21.13
CA VAL A 556 -11.92 30.18 21.71
C VAL A 556 -12.18 31.22 20.61
N LEU A 557 -11.65 31.03 19.40
CA LEU A 557 -11.88 31.94 18.26
C LEU A 557 -13.21 31.66 17.53
N PHE A 558 -13.61 30.40 17.40
CA PHE A 558 -14.79 29.95 16.65
C PHE A 558 -15.66 29.02 17.53
N PRO A 559 -16.57 29.57 18.35
CA PRO A 559 -17.39 28.78 19.27
C PRO A 559 -18.31 27.76 18.59
N SER A 560 -18.67 27.99 17.33
CA SER A 560 -19.53 27.11 16.54
C SER A 560 -18.85 25.81 16.08
N ALA A 561 -17.52 25.69 16.18
CA ALA A 561 -16.76 24.54 15.71
C ALA A 561 -16.72 23.38 16.74
N THR A 562 -17.88 22.90 17.20
CA THR A 562 -18.02 21.88 18.25
C THR A 562 -17.31 20.56 17.92
N PHE A 563 -17.11 20.23 16.64
CA PHE A 563 -16.38 19.02 16.21
C PHE A 563 -14.90 19.00 16.66
N LEU A 564 -14.27 20.15 16.90
CA LEU A 564 -12.87 20.24 17.35
C LEU A 564 -12.66 19.59 18.74
N VAL A 565 -13.73 19.45 19.52
CA VAL A 565 -13.76 18.73 20.80
C VAL A 565 -13.27 17.28 20.66
N LEU A 566 -13.49 16.65 19.50
CA LEU A 566 -13.15 15.25 19.23
C LEU A 566 -11.65 14.94 19.36
N PHE A 567 -10.78 15.95 19.22
CA PHE A 567 -9.34 15.74 19.36
C PHE A 567 -8.93 15.44 20.81
N ARG A 568 -9.67 15.91 21.84
CA ARG A 568 -9.33 15.70 23.26
C ARG A 568 -9.35 14.20 23.63
N PRO A 569 -10.41 13.42 23.31
CA PRO A 569 -10.44 11.98 23.55
C PRO A 569 -9.34 11.18 22.84
N LEU A 570 -8.82 11.63 21.68
CA LEU A 570 -7.77 10.90 20.95
C LEU A 570 -6.48 10.72 21.76
N ARG A 571 -6.20 11.61 22.72
CA ARG A 571 -5.05 11.47 23.64
C ARG A 571 -5.16 10.20 24.51
N THR A 572 -6.36 9.73 24.81
CA THR A 572 -6.56 8.52 25.63
C THR A 572 -6.05 7.25 24.93
N LEU A 573 -5.92 7.25 23.61
CA LEU A 573 -5.33 6.16 22.83
C LEU A 573 -3.86 5.87 23.24
N ARG A 574 -3.18 6.81 23.89
CA ARG A 574 -1.85 6.60 24.48
C ARG A 574 -1.84 5.49 25.53
N LEU A 575 -2.95 5.23 26.21
CA LEU A 575 -3.08 4.15 27.18
C LEU A 575 -2.83 2.77 26.54
N PHE A 576 -3.09 2.62 25.24
CA PHE A 576 -2.83 1.39 24.51
C PHE A 576 -1.34 1.05 24.38
N LYS A 577 -0.43 1.98 24.69
CA LYS A 577 1.02 1.73 24.73
C LYS A 577 1.44 0.81 25.88
N ILE A 578 0.66 0.79 26.97
CA ILE A 578 1.02 0.11 28.23
C ILE A 578 1.09 -1.41 28.02
N LYS A 579 0.08 -2.00 27.37
CA LYS A 579 0.02 -3.44 27.19
C LYS A 579 0.73 -3.84 25.90
N LYS A 580 1.76 -4.69 26.02
CA LYS A 580 2.50 -5.27 24.88
C LYS A 580 1.57 -5.81 23.80
N ARG A 581 0.51 -6.53 24.20
CA ARG A 581 -0.51 -7.07 23.28
C ARG A 581 -1.19 -5.99 22.42
N TYR A 582 -1.55 -4.83 22.99
CA TYR A 582 -2.20 -3.76 22.23
C TYR A 582 -1.22 -3.05 21.29
N ARG A 583 -0.01 -2.76 21.77
CA ARG A 583 1.07 -2.22 20.94
C ARG A 583 1.32 -3.08 19.71
N ASP A 584 1.28 -4.40 19.89
CA ASP A 584 1.46 -5.37 18.83
C ASP A 584 0.34 -5.29 17.79
N VAL A 585 -0.92 -5.25 18.24
CA VAL A 585 -2.13 -5.14 17.39
C VAL A 585 -2.21 -3.81 16.64
N PHE A 586 -1.77 -2.69 17.23
CA PHE A 586 -1.70 -1.41 16.52
C PHE A 586 -0.55 -1.37 15.52
N GLY A 587 0.63 -1.90 15.89
CA GLY A 587 1.75 -2.03 14.96
C GLY A 587 1.41 -2.95 13.77
N THR A 588 0.74 -4.07 14.07
CA THR A 588 -0.38 -4.65 13.33
C THR A 588 -0.90 -3.86 12.15
N LEU A 589 -1.94 -3.12 12.51
CA LEU A 589 -2.79 -2.31 11.67
C LEU A 589 -1.99 -1.27 10.88
N VAL A 590 -0.95 -0.66 11.45
CA VAL A 590 -0.13 0.33 10.74
C VAL A 590 0.66 -0.32 9.59
N ILE A 591 1.26 -1.49 9.81
CA ILE A 591 1.97 -2.22 8.75
C ILE A 591 1.00 -2.71 7.66
N LEU A 592 -0.23 -3.06 8.04
CA LEU A 592 -1.27 -3.50 7.11
C LEU A 592 -2.07 -2.35 6.47
N SER A 593 -1.88 -1.10 6.92
CA SER A 593 -2.63 0.07 6.48
C SER A 593 -2.59 0.31 4.96
N PRO A 594 -1.45 0.16 4.26
CA PRO A 594 -1.42 0.32 2.80
C PRO A 594 -2.31 -0.70 2.06
N GLN A 595 -2.41 -1.93 2.59
CA GLN A 595 -3.29 -2.96 2.06
C GLN A 595 -4.75 -2.62 2.36
N MET A 596 -5.07 -2.16 3.57
CA MET A 596 -6.43 -1.71 3.95
C MET A 596 -6.90 -0.52 3.13
N CYS A 597 -6.01 0.43 2.80
CA CYS A 597 -6.32 1.54 1.91
C CYS A 597 -6.67 1.03 0.51
N SER A 598 -5.90 0.06 -0.01
CA SER A 598 -6.18 -0.54 -1.31
C SER A 598 -7.53 -1.27 -1.35
N THR A 599 -7.90 -2.00 -0.29
CA THR A 599 -9.21 -2.67 -0.20
C THR A 599 -10.37 -1.68 -0.03
N ALA A 600 -10.18 -0.62 0.75
CA ALA A 600 -11.16 0.45 0.89
C ALA A 600 -11.45 1.15 -0.45
N ILE A 601 -10.41 1.41 -1.25
CA ILE A 601 -10.60 1.97 -2.61
C ILE A 601 -11.37 1.00 -3.50
N VAL A 602 -11.15 -0.33 -3.40
CA VAL A 602 -11.97 -1.31 -4.15
C VAL A 602 -13.44 -1.25 -3.74
N MET A 603 -13.75 -1.12 -2.45
CA MET A 603 -15.13 -0.93 -1.98
C MET A 603 -15.73 0.37 -2.50
N LEU A 604 -14.97 1.48 -2.49
CA LEU A 604 -15.43 2.75 -3.05
C LEU A 604 -15.68 2.68 -4.56
N VAL A 605 -14.83 1.97 -5.31
CA VAL A 605 -15.05 1.74 -6.75
C VAL A 605 -16.32 0.93 -6.99
N LEU A 606 -16.57 -0.09 -6.16
CA LEU A 606 -17.79 -0.88 -6.22
C LEU A 606 -19.03 -0.01 -5.94
N TYR A 607 -18.99 0.81 -4.88
CA TYR A 607 -20.05 1.75 -4.57
C TYR A 607 -20.26 2.77 -5.68
N TYR A 608 -19.20 3.30 -6.28
CA TYR A 608 -19.31 4.22 -7.41
C TYR A 608 -20.03 3.57 -8.59
N PHE A 609 -19.68 2.33 -8.94
CA PHE A 609 -20.33 1.60 -10.03
C PHE A 609 -21.84 1.42 -9.78
N PHE A 610 -22.22 0.93 -8.60
CA PHE A 610 -23.62 0.74 -8.25
C PHE A 610 -24.36 2.07 -8.03
N ALA A 611 -23.73 3.09 -7.47
CA ALA A 611 -24.33 4.40 -7.24
C ALA A 611 -24.71 5.08 -8.56
N ILE A 612 -23.85 5.03 -9.57
CA ILE A 612 -24.16 5.60 -10.90
C ILE A 612 -25.36 4.88 -11.51
N ILE A 613 -25.40 3.54 -11.46
CA ILE A 613 -26.53 2.77 -11.95
C ILE A 613 -27.80 3.09 -11.15
N GLY A 614 -27.71 3.16 -9.82
CA GLY A 614 -28.81 3.48 -8.93
C GLY A 614 -29.36 4.88 -9.15
N MET A 615 -28.51 5.89 -9.36
CA MET A 615 -28.93 7.25 -9.69
C MET A 615 -29.71 7.28 -11.02
N GLU A 616 -29.20 6.62 -12.06
CA GLU A 616 -29.88 6.60 -13.36
C GLU A 616 -31.20 5.79 -13.34
N LEU A 617 -31.35 4.83 -12.41
CA LEU A 617 -32.56 4.01 -12.27
C LEU A 617 -33.62 4.59 -11.31
N PHE A 618 -33.20 5.29 -10.25
CA PHE A 618 -34.05 5.62 -9.10
C PHE A 618 -34.16 7.13 -8.82
N ALA A 619 -33.35 7.98 -9.45
CA ALA A 619 -33.40 9.42 -9.17
C ALA A 619 -34.74 10.04 -9.58
N GLY A 620 -35.22 10.99 -8.76
CA GLY A 620 -36.44 11.76 -9.06
C GLY A 620 -37.75 11.14 -8.57
N HIS A 621 -37.71 9.96 -7.92
CA HIS A 621 -38.86 9.40 -7.23
C HIS A 621 -38.93 9.89 -5.78
N ASP A 622 -40.02 10.60 -5.43
CA ASP A 622 -40.24 11.03 -4.04
C ASP A 622 -40.66 9.84 -3.16
N MET A 623 -39.86 9.57 -2.13
CA MET A 623 -40.08 8.47 -1.19
C MET A 623 -40.92 8.89 0.03
N ARG A 624 -41.32 10.16 0.15
CA ARG A 624 -42.14 10.65 1.27
C ARG A 624 -43.59 10.15 1.16
N ASN A 625 -44.11 9.54 2.23
CA ASN A 625 -45.48 9.00 2.28
C ASN A 625 -45.82 8.04 1.11
N CYS A 626 -44.81 7.29 0.65
CA CYS A 626 -44.96 6.29 -0.39
C CYS A 626 -45.43 4.93 0.18
N CYS A 627 -45.58 3.92 -0.68
CA CYS A 627 -45.82 2.53 -0.27
C CYS A 627 -47.11 2.26 0.54
N LYS A 628 -48.20 2.98 0.25
CA LYS A 628 -49.50 2.79 0.90
C LYS A 628 -50.03 1.37 0.72
N ASN A 629 -50.62 0.78 1.76
CA ASN A 629 -51.15 -0.59 1.84
C ASN A 629 -50.09 -1.71 1.75
N THR A 630 -48.82 -1.39 1.99
CA THR A 630 -47.72 -2.37 2.01
C THR A 630 -47.19 -2.56 3.43
N THR A 631 -46.40 -3.61 3.64
CA THR A 631 -45.74 -3.87 4.93
C THR A 631 -44.66 -2.85 5.29
N VAL A 632 -44.30 -1.95 4.37
CA VAL A 632 -43.24 -0.96 4.57
C VAL A 632 -43.75 0.48 4.71
N GLU A 633 -45.07 0.68 4.75
CA GLU A 633 -45.71 2.00 4.84
C GLU A 633 -45.22 2.79 6.06
N ASP A 634 -45.22 2.17 7.24
CA ASP A 634 -44.84 2.79 8.52
C ASP A 634 -43.39 3.35 8.55
N PHE A 635 -42.51 2.86 7.67
CA PHE A 635 -41.11 3.31 7.59
C PHE A 635 -40.91 4.56 6.73
N TYR A 636 -41.85 4.85 5.84
CA TYR A 636 -41.82 5.96 4.88
C TYR A 636 -42.84 7.06 5.19
N GLU A 637 -43.58 6.93 6.29
CA GLU A 637 -44.47 7.97 6.78
C GLU A 637 -43.68 9.25 7.13
N TYR A 638 -44.17 10.38 6.65
CA TYR A 638 -43.62 11.71 6.86
C TYR A 638 -44.73 12.64 7.34
N SER A 639 -44.60 13.13 8.57
CA SER A 639 -45.48 14.14 9.15
C SER A 639 -44.66 15.36 9.62
N VAL A 640 -45.13 16.56 9.29
CA VAL A 640 -44.43 17.82 9.60
C VAL A 640 -44.46 18.14 11.10
N ASN A 641 -45.47 17.64 11.82
CA ASN A 641 -45.75 18.00 13.22
C ASN A 641 -45.43 16.88 14.23
N GLY A 642 -44.99 15.71 13.77
CA GLY A 642 -44.67 14.56 14.62
C GLY A 642 -43.65 13.62 13.98
N SER A 643 -42.60 13.28 14.72
CA SER A 643 -41.68 12.22 14.33
C SER A 643 -42.29 10.87 14.71
N THR A 644 -42.66 10.05 13.74
CA THR A 644 -42.90 8.62 13.96
C THR A 644 -41.61 7.95 14.42
N ALA A 645 -41.66 7.09 15.45
CA ALA A 645 -40.47 6.43 16.00
C ALA A 645 -39.72 5.52 14.99
N LEU A 646 -40.39 5.10 13.91
CA LEU A 646 -39.88 4.19 12.87
C LEU A 646 -39.58 4.87 11.52
N GLY A 647 -40.01 6.13 11.32
CA GLY A 647 -40.03 6.76 10.00
C GLY A 647 -38.88 7.73 9.77
N TYR A 648 -37.93 7.35 8.90
CA TYR A 648 -36.88 8.23 8.31
C TYR A 648 -36.28 7.64 7.01
N TYR A 649 -36.78 6.51 6.52
CA TYR A 649 -36.19 5.82 5.37
C TYR A 649 -36.35 6.58 4.05
N TYR A 650 -37.21 7.60 4.00
CA TYR A 650 -37.32 8.52 2.86
C TYR A 650 -36.06 9.36 2.64
N LEU A 651 -35.13 9.43 3.59
CA LEU A 651 -33.82 10.09 3.43
C LEU A 651 -32.83 9.25 2.62
N ASN A 652 -33.09 7.94 2.53
CA ASN A 652 -32.26 6.99 1.80
C ASN A 652 -32.62 6.99 0.31
N THR A 653 -32.22 8.07 -0.38
CA THR A 653 -32.49 8.26 -1.81
C THR A 653 -31.25 8.03 -2.68
N PHE A 654 -31.49 7.87 -3.98
CA PHE A 654 -30.47 7.82 -5.02
C PHE A 654 -30.44 9.13 -5.84
N ASP A 655 -30.75 10.26 -5.22
CA ASP A 655 -30.81 11.55 -5.93
C ASP A 655 -29.43 12.15 -6.20
N ASN A 656 -28.42 11.77 -5.42
CA ASN A 656 -27.06 12.30 -5.53
C ASN A 656 -26.03 11.21 -5.30
N LEU A 657 -24.80 11.41 -5.76
CA LEU A 657 -23.72 10.44 -5.58
C LEU A 657 -23.42 10.16 -4.09
N ILE A 658 -23.44 11.20 -3.23
CA ILE A 658 -23.19 11.04 -1.79
C ILE A 658 -24.34 10.29 -1.12
N ALA A 659 -25.59 10.69 -1.39
CA ALA A 659 -26.77 10.01 -0.85
C ALA A 659 -26.77 8.53 -1.26
N SER A 660 -26.54 8.26 -2.55
CA SER A 660 -26.40 6.91 -3.09
C SER A 660 -25.26 6.11 -2.44
N ALA A 661 -24.11 6.74 -2.18
CA ALA A 661 -23.00 6.07 -1.52
C ALA A 661 -23.33 5.69 -0.07
N ILE A 662 -24.06 6.55 0.66
CA ILE A 662 -24.51 6.29 2.03
C ILE A 662 -25.57 5.18 2.03
N THR A 663 -26.55 5.22 1.13
CA THR A 663 -27.55 4.16 1.03
C THR A 663 -26.92 2.81 0.69
N LEU A 664 -25.95 2.77 -0.22
CA LEU A 664 -25.20 1.55 -0.52
C LEU A 664 -24.36 1.08 0.68
N PHE A 665 -23.77 1.99 1.46
CA PHE A 665 -23.10 1.64 2.69
C PHE A 665 -24.06 1.00 3.71
N GLU A 666 -25.23 1.57 3.93
CA GLU A 666 -26.27 0.97 4.79
C GLU A 666 -26.67 -0.43 4.32
N LEU A 667 -26.85 -0.61 3.01
CA LEU A 667 -27.14 -1.92 2.41
C LEU A 667 -26.00 -2.94 2.61
N THR A 668 -24.73 -2.51 2.67
CA THR A 668 -23.62 -3.43 2.96
C THR A 668 -23.56 -3.93 4.39
N VAL A 669 -24.19 -3.23 5.34
CA VAL A 669 -24.34 -3.71 6.72
C VAL A 669 -25.39 -4.82 6.80
N VAL A 670 -26.18 -5.04 5.75
CA VAL A 670 -27.16 -6.14 5.58
C VAL A 670 -28.38 -6.03 6.50
N ASN A 671 -28.43 -5.10 7.44
CA ASN A 671 -29.60 -4.92 8.29
C ASN A 671 -30.71 -4.14 7.57
N ASN A 672 -31.98 -4.54 7.75
CA ASN A 672 -33.18 -3.87 7.21
C ASN A 672 -33.19 -3.58 5.69
N TRP A 673 -32.29 -4.19 4.92
CA TRP A 673 -32.10 -3.89 3.50
C TRP A 673 -33.33 -4.18 2.63
N PHE A 674 -34.16 -5.14 3.06
CA PHE A 674 -35.38 -5.52 2.36
C PHE A 674 -36.45 -4.41 2.40
N ILE A 675 -36.38 -3.49 3.37
CA ILE A 675 -37.29 -2.34 3.48
C ILE A 675 -37.06 -1.41 2.28
N GLN A 676 -35.81 -1.01 2.02
CA GLN A 676 -35.50 -0.19 0.85
C GLN A 676 -35.81 -0.95 -0.45
N MET A 677 -35.45 -2.24 -0.54
CA MET A 677 -35.74 -3.05 -1.73
C MET A 677 -37.24 -3.10 -2.05
N ASN A 678 -38.10 -3.36 -1.06
CA ASN A 678 -39.55 -3.43 -1.28
C ASN A 678 -40.15 -2.06 -1.60
N ALA A 679 -39.63 -0.99 -1.02
CA ALA A 679 -40.09 0.36 -1.33
C ALA A 679 -39.83 0.74 -2.78
N TYR A 680 -38.59 0.54 -3.27
CA TYR A 680 -38.24 0.78 -4.68
C TYR A 680 -38.92 -0.21 -5.64
N ALA A 681 -39.22 -1.43 -5.19
CA ALA A 681 -40.00 -2.39 -5.98
C ALA A 681 -41.45 -1.93 -6.18
N PHE A 682 -42.02 -1.25 -5.19
CA PHE A 682 -43.38 -0.71 -5.28
C PHE A 682 -43.45 0.59 -6.09
N THR A 683 -42.49 1.50 -5.93
CA THR A 683 -42.52 2.82 -6.58
C THR A 683 -42.08 2.78 -8.06
N VAL A 684 -41.04 2.01 -8.37
CA VAL A 684 -40.44 1.96 -9.73
C VAL A 684 -40.86 0.72 -10.48
N GLY A 685 -40.91 -0.44 -9.81
CA GLY A 685 -41.39 -1.69 -10.38
C GLY A 685 -40.67 -2.93 -9.83
N MET A 686 -41.30 -4.10 -9.99
CA MET A 686 -40.84 -5.33 -9.33
C MET A 686 -39.43 -5.81 -9.72
N TYR A 687 -38.96 -5.47 -10.94
CA TYR A 687 -37.64 -5.88 -11.42
C TYR A 687 -36.47 -5.21 -10.69
N THR A 688 -36.71 -4.11 -9.96
CA THR A 688 -35.68 -3.41 -9.19
C THR A 688 -35.15 -4.27 -8.04
N ARG A 689 -35.91 -5.29 -7.59
CA ARG A 689 -35.42 -6.30 -6.63
C ARG A 689 -34.11 -6.95 -7.09
N ILE A 690 -33.94 -7.15 -8.40
CA ILE A 690 -32.72 -7.75 -8.98
C ILE A 690 -31.50 -6.88 -8.69
N TYR A 691 -31.62 -5.55 -8.75
CA TYR A 691 -30.52 -4.63 -8.44
C TYR A 691 -30.01 -4.83 -7.01
N PHE A 692 -30.91 -4.85 -6.01
CA PHE A 692 -30.55 -5.04 -4.60
C PHE A 692 -29.99 -6.43 -4.33
N MET A 693 -30.56 -7.48 -4.95
CA MET A 693 -30.05 -8.85 -4.82
C MET A 693 -28.65 -9.03 -5.41
N ILE A 694 -28.39 -8.46 -6.60
CA ILE A 694 -27.06 -8.48 -7.22
C ILE A 694 -26.07 -7.68 -6.36
N PHE A 695 -26.47 -6.50 -5.87
CA PHE A 695 -25.63 -5.70 -5.00
C PHE A 695 -25.25 -6.46 -3.72
N TYR A 696 -26.21 -7.10 -3.06
CA TYR A 696 -25.95 -7.95 -1.89
C TYR A 696 -24.95 -9.06 -2.21
N LEU A 697 -25.18 -9.80 -3.30
CA LEU A 697 -24.33 -10.93 -3.67
C LEU A 697 -22.89 -10.49 -3.97
N VAL A 698 -22.73 -9.41 -4.75
CA VAL A 698 -21.40 -8.88 -5.09
C VAL A 698 -20.71 -8.33 -3.85
N THR A 699 -21.40 -7.55 -3.02
CA THR A 699 -20.79 -6.98 -1.80
C THR A 699 -20.45 -8.03 -0.76
N MET A 700 -21.26 -9.07 -0.61
CA MET A 700 -20.98 -10.22 0.25
C MET A 700 -19.71 -10.95 -0.20
N ILE A 701 -19.55 -11.22 -1.51
CA ILE A 701 -18.32 -11.85 -2.05
C ILE A 701 -17.10 -10.94 -1.81
N VAL A 702 -17.21 -9.65 -2.12
CA VAL A 702 -16.09 -8.72 -1.95
C VAL A 702 -15.73 -8.56 -0.46
N LEU A 703 -16.72 -8.41 0.42
CA LEU A 703 -16.51 -8.24 1.86
C LEU A 703 -15.87 -9.48 2.47
N THR A 704 -16.32 -10.69 2.11
CA THR A 704 -15.72 -11.94 2.59
C THR A 704 -14.26 -12.08 2.15
N ILE A 705 -13.92 -11.70 0.91
CA ILE A 705 -12.53 -11.66 0.43
C ILE A 705 -11.70 -10.60 1.18
N VAL A 706 -12.25 -9.41 1.42
CA VAL A 706 -11.55 -8.34 2.18
C VAL A 706 -11.28 -8.78 3.61
N VAL A 707 -12.27 -9.37 4.28
CA VAL A 707 -12.13 -9.90 5.64
C VAL A 707 -11.12 -11.04 5.68
N SER A 708 -11.18 -11.98 4.73
CA SER A 708 -10.20 -13.07 4.61
C SER A 708 -8.77 -12.52 4.42
N SER A 709 -8.58 -11.55 3.52
CA SER A 709 -7.28 -10.92 3.28
C SER A 709 -6.71 -10.25 4.53
N PHE A 710 -7.56 -9.57 5.31
CA PHE A 710 -7.16 -8.95 6.56
C PHE A 710 -6.81 -9.98 7.63
N LEU A 711 -7.65 -11.00 7.80
CA LEU A 711 -7.42 -12.08 8.77
C LEU A 711 -6.13 -12.83 8.46
N GLU A 712 -5.83 -13.08 7.19
CA GLU A 712 -4.60 -13.76 6.80
C GLU A 712 -3.37 -12.93 7.14
N ALA A 713 -3.37 -11.65 6.79
CA ALA A 713 -2.26 -10.75 7.12
C ALA A 713 -2.06 -10.56 8.63
N PHE A 714 -3.16 -10.59 9.39
CA PHE A 714 -3.13 -10.52 10.86
C PHE A 714 -2.64 -11.83 11.50
N ARG A 715 -3.16 -12.98 11.05
CA ARG A 715 -2.71 -14.32 11.47
C ARG A 715 -1.22 -14.50 11.19
N PHE A 716 -0.80 -14.13 9.98
CA PHE A 716 0.60 -14.12 9.57
C PHE A 716 1.47 -13.35 10.57
N ARG A 717 1.10 -12.12 10.94
CA ARG A 717 1.92 -11.33 11.86
C ARG A 717 1.91 -11.87 13.29
N ILE A 718 0.80 -12.42 13.75
CA ILE A 718 0.73 -13.07 15.07
C ILE A 718 1.62 -14.32 15.11
N GLN A 719 1.55 -15.17 14.08
CA GLN A 719 2.35 -16.38 13.98
C GLN A 719 3.84 -16.07 13.84
N TYR A 720 4.18 -15.07 13.03
CA TYR A 720 5.55 -14.56 12.92
C TYR A 720 6.09 -14.10 14.27
N LYS A 721 5.32 -13.30 15.01
CA LYS A 721 5.74 -12.80 16.32
C LYS A 721 5.87 -13.89 17.38
N LYS A 722 5.10 -14.97 17.27
CA LYS A 722 5.24 -16.14 18.16
C LYS A 722 6.49 -16.97 17.84
N SER A 723 6.93 -16.99 16.59
CA SER A 723 8.05 -17.83 16.13
C SER A 723 9.41 -17.13 16.18
N THR A 724 9.44 -15.80 16.28
CA THR A 724 10.66 -15.00 16.18
C THR A 724 10.93 -14.25 17.49
N SER A 725 12.14 -14.33 18.03
CA SER A 725 12.55 -13.53 19.20
C SER A 725 12.80 -12.06 18.80
N LYS A 726 12.74 -11.13 19.77
CA LYS A 726 13.07 -9.70 19.55
C LYS A 726 14.48 -9.54 18.98
N HIS A 727 15.42 -10.36 19.44
CA HIS A 727 16.80 -10.36 18.95
C HIS A 727 16.90 -10.82 17.48
N ASP A 728 16.17 -11.88 17.12
CA ASP A 728 16.13 -12.38 15.73
C ASP A 728 15.43 -11.39 14.78
N GLU A 729 14.46 -10.61 15.28
CA GLU A 729 13.86 -9.50 14.54
C GLU A 729 14.85 -8.35 14.34
N GLU A 730 15.62 -7.98 15.36
CA GLU A 730 16.63 -6.93 15.29
C GLU A 730 17.76 -7.32 14.33
N LYS A 731 18.30 -8.54 14.46
CA LYS A 731 19.31 -9.07 13.52
C LYS A 731 18.80 -9.20 12.09
N MET A 732 17.49 -9.43 11.92
CA MET A 732 16.88 -9.42 10.60
C MET A 732 16.72 -7.99 10.06
N LEU A 733 16.55 -6.96 10.88
CA LEU A 733 16.35 -5.59 10.38
C LEU A 733 17.65 -4.80 10.27
N HIS A 734 18.67 -5.23 11.01
CA HIS A 734 19.98 -4.62 11.09
C HIS A 734 21.04 -5.62 10.64
N GLU A 735 21.73 -5.30 9.55
CA GLU A 735 22.86 -6.05 9.03
C GLU A 735 24.14 -5.27 9.31
N GLU A 736 25.12 -5.91 9.91
CA GLU A 736 26.40 -5.30 10.24
C GLU A 736 27.42 -5.62 9.15
N VAL A 737 28.16 -4.61 8.70
CA VAL A 737 29.25 -4.75 7.73
C VAL A 737 30.49 -4.06 8.29
N GLU A 738 31.55 -4.83 8.44
CA GLU A 738 32.86 -4.31 8.79
C GLU A 738 33.62 -3.95 7.52
N LEU A 739 34.06 -2.70 7.41
CA LEU A 739 34.94 -2.26 6.34
C LEU A 739 36.37 -2.13 6.85
N LYS A 740 37.30 -2.80 6.16
CA LYS A 740 38.74 -2.70 6.41
C LYS A 740 39.41 -1.99 5.25
N TRP A 741 40.27 -1.01 5.55
CA TRP A 741 40.87 -0.14 4.54
C TRP A 741 41.70 -0.89 3.48
N TYR A 742 42.40 -1.97 3.87
CA TYR A 742 43.19 -2.76 2.93
C TYR A 742 42.33 -3.54 1.92
N GLU A 743 41.12 -3.97 2.31
CA GLU A 743 40.20 -4.69 1.41
C GLU A 743 39.60 -3.73 0.37
N LEU A 744 39.31 -2.50 0.79
CA LEU A 744 38.86 -1.42 -0.08
C LEU A 744 39.88 -1.09 -1.17
N GLN A 745 41.17 -1.04 -0.83
CA GLN A 745 42.24 -0.76 -1.79
C GLN A 745 42.40 -1.86 -2.85
N CYS A 746 42.03 -3.10 -2.52
CA CYS A 746 42.03 -4.21 -3.48
C CYS A 746 40.78 -4.24 -4.38
N ILE A 747 39.65 -3.71 -3.91
CA ILE A 747 38.36 -3.73 -4.62
C ILE A 747 38.21 -2.50 -5.53
N ILE A 748 38.70 -1.33 -5.09
CA ILE A 748 38.52 -0.04 -5.76
C ILE A 748 39.82 0.32 -6.49
N GLU A 749 39.82 0.21 -7.81
CA GLU A 749 40.95 0.60 -8.67
C GLU A 749 41.06 2.14 -8.81
N ASP A 750 39.95 2.87 -8.67
CA ASP A 750 39.88 4.32 -8.86
C ASP A 750 40.29 5.13 -7.61
N PHE A 751 41.41 5.85 -7.74
CA PHE A 751 42.00 6.66 -6.66
C PHE A 751 41.06 7.76 -6.13
N GLN A 752 40.26 8.37 -7.00
CA GLN A 752 39.37 9.48 -6.65
C GLN A 752 38.20 9.03 -5.74
N ILE A 753 37.70 7.82 -5.95
CA ILE A 753 36.67 7.21 -5.12
C ILE A 753 37.25 6.89 -3.74
N LEU A 754 38.48 6.37 -3.71
CA LEU A 754 39.20 6.06 -2.48
C LEU A 754 39.43 7.32 -1.63
N GLU A 755 39.82 8.45 -2.22
CA GLU A 755 40.01 9.71 -1.48
C GLU A 755 38.69 10.25 -0.92
N ASN A 756 37.58 10.13 -1.66
CA ASN A 756 36.26 10.50 -1.16
C ASN A 756 35.83 9.66 0.06
N LEU A 757 36.23 8.38 0.09
CA LEU A 757 35.93 7.46 1.20
C LEU A 757 36.80 7.70 2.43
N ARG A 758 38.00 8.29 2.25
CA ARG A 758 38.96 8.59 3.33
C ARG A 758 38.39 9.49 4.42
N ASN A 759 37.46 10.39 4.08
CA ASN A 759 36.76 11.24 5.05
C ASN A 759 35.73 10.48 5.90
N SER A 760 35.35 9.27 5.48
CA SER A 760 34.29 8.48 6.10
C SER A 760 34.76 7.19 6.78
N VAL A 761 35.96 6.70 6.45
CA VAL A 761 36.55 5.46 6.95
C VAL A 761 37.89 5.76 7.62
N VAL A 762 38.16 5.13 8.77
CA VAL A 762 39.43 5.29 9.49
C VAL A 762 40.53 4.55 8.72
N VAL A 763 41.55 5.29 8.29
CA VAL A 763 42.61 4.82 7.35
C VAL A 763 43.45 3.66 7.89
N GLU A 764 43.61 3.54 9.21
CA GLU A 764 44.40 2.47 9.86
C GLU A 764 43.54 1.50 10.71
N GLY A 765 42.21 1.53 10.56
CA GLY A 765 41.29 0.76 11.40
C GLY A 765 40.18 0.05 10.61
N SER A 766 39.35 -0.68 11.34
CA SER A 766 38.07 -1.15 10.82
C SER A 766 36.94 -0.25 11.28
N THR A 767 35.98 0.02 10.38
CA THR A 767 34.76 0.77 10.69
C THR A 767 33.57 -0.13 10.51
N LEU A 768 32.77 -0.30 11.57
CA LEU A 768 31.52 -1.04 11.51
C LEU A 768 30.37 -0.12 11.10
N PHE A 769 29.67 -0.53 10.06
CA PHE A 769 28.44 0.08 9.59
C PHE A 769 27.26 -0.83 9.90
N ILE A 770 26.12 -0.22 10.21
CA ILE A 770 24.84 -0.91 10.41
C ILE A 770 23.90 -0.51 9.28
N GLY A 771 23.53 -1.48 8.46
CA GLY A 771 22.49 -1.37 7.44
C GLY A 771 21.14 -1.65 8.07
N SER A 772 20.25 -0.66 8.12
CA SER A 772 18.87 -0.83 8.59
C SER A 772 17.89 -0.91 7.42
N ARG A 773 16.96 -1.88 7.45
CA ARG A 773 15.89 -1.99 6.43
C ARG A 773 14.50 -1.67 7.00
N PRO A 774 13.63 -1.03 6.19
CA PRO A 774 12.26 -0.79 6.59
C PRO A 774 11.48 -2.11 6.68
N ARG A 775 10.57 -2.19 7.66
CA ARG A 775 9.67 -3.33 7.84
C ARG A 775 8.64 -3.36 6.71
N THR A 776 8.89 -4.17 5.67
CA THR A 776 7.95 -4.37 4.56
C THR A 776 7.35 -5.77 4.57
N ARG A 777 6.17 -5.90 3.95
CA ARG A 777 5.47 -7.18 3.82
C ARG A 777 6.30 -8.23 3.08
N GLU A 778 7.03 -7.82 2.05
CA GLU A 778 7.85 -8.72 1.22
C GLU A 778 8.98 -9.38 2.02
N VAL A 779 9.64 -8.60 2.90
CA VAL A 779 10.73 -9.11 3.77
C VAL A 779 10.18 -10.15 4.74
N LEU A 780 8.99 -9.92 5.30
CA LEU A 780 8.33 -10.88 6.19
C LEU A 780 7.88 -12.14 5.42
N GLN A 781 7.24 -11.99 4.26
CA GLN A 781 6.77 -13.11 3.43
C GLN A 781 7.91 -14.01 3.01
N ARG A 782 9.07 -13.44 2.64
CA ARG A 782 10.25 -14.21 2.26
C ARG A 782 10.72 -15.15 3.36
N LYS A 783 10.77 -14.66 4.61
CA LYS A 783 11.21 -15.48 5.76
C LYS A 783 10.24 -16.62 6.06
N MET A 784 8.92 -16.38 5.93
CA MET A 784 7.92 -17.43 6.11
C MET A 784 8.02 -18.52 5.04
N TYR A 785 8.13 -18.12 3.77
CA TYR A 785 8.19 -19.05 2.64
C TYR A 785 9.61 -19.54 2.34
N THR A 786 10.58 -19.42 3.25
CA THR A 786 11.99 -19.76 2.98
C THR A 786 12.16 -21.18 2.44
N HIS A 787 11.46 -22.16 3.02
CA HIS A 787 11.51 -23.55 2.56
C HIS A 787 10.93 -23.71 1.14
N GLU A 788 9.76 -23.12 0.89
CA GLU A 788 9.09 -23.18 -0.42
C GLU A 788 9.87 -22.41 -1.50
N ILE A 789 10.53 -21.30 -1.14
CA ILE A 789 11.36 -20.51 -2.05
C ILE A 789 12.51 -21.35 -2.59
N ASN A 790 13.17 -22.15 -1.75
CA ASN A 790 14.26 -23.01 -2.19
C ASN A 790 13.78 -24.05 -3.21
N GLU A 791 12.59 -24.61 -2.99
CA GLU A 791 11.93 -25.52 -3.93
C GLU A 791 11.60 -24.82 -5.26
N TRP A 792 11.00 -23.62 -5.20
CA TRP A 792 10.69 -22.83 -6.40
C TRP A 792 11.94 -22.43 -7.19
N ILE A 793 13.06 -22.17 -6.52
CA ILE A 793 14.34 -21.89 -7.17
C ILE A 793 14.87 -23.15 -7.87
N ALA A 794 14.76 -24.32 -7.24
CA ALA A 794 15.19 -25.58 -7.83
C ALA A 794 14.36 -25.91 -9.09
N GLU A 795 13.05 -25.73 -9.03
CA GLU A 795 12.12 -25.89 -10.15
C GLU A 795 12.42 -24.89 -11.29
N ALA A 796 12.65 -23.61 -10.98
CA ALA A 796 13.01 -22.64 -12.00
C ALA A 796 14.35 -22.96 -12.67
N LYS A 797 15.34 -23.43 -11.90
CA LYS A 797 16.65 -23.87 -12.44
C LYS A 797 16.50 -25.10 -13.34
N SER A 798 15.57 -26.02 -13.07
CA SER A 798 15.34 -27.19 -13.94
C SER A 798 14.62 -26.80 -15.23
N GLU A 799 13.63 -25.90 -15.17
CA GLU A 799 12.95 -25.34 -16.34
C GLU A 799 13.94 -24.61 -17.27
N GLU A 800 14.84 -23.79 -16.72
CA GLU A 800 15.87 -23.08 -17.48
C GLU A 800 16.80 -24.06 -18.22
N LYS A 801 17.21 -25.16 -17.56
CA LYS A 801 18.06 -26.20 -18.17
C LYS A 801 17.36 -26.92 -19.32
N GLN A 802 16.07 -27.25 -19.17
CA GLN A 802 15.28 -27.88 -20.23
C GLN A 802 15.12 -26.98 -21.47
N PHE A 803 14.99 -25.67 -21.25
CA PHE A 803 14.91 -24.71 -22.36
C PHE A 803 16.21 -24.64 -23.16
N VAL A 804 17.36 -24.66 -22.46
CA VAL A 804 18.68 -24.67 -23.10
C VAL A 804 18.92 -25.98 -23.86
N SER A 805 18.53 -27.14 -23.30
CA SER A 805 18.69 -28.43 -23.98
C SER A 805 17.79 -28.58 -25.22
N ASN A 806 16.58 -28.03 -25.19
CA ASN A 806 15.69 -28.03 -26.35
C ASN A 806 16.15 -27.05 -27.44
N ALA A 807 16.76 -25.92 -27.05
CA ALA A 807 17.36 -24.99 -27.99
C ALA A 807 18.61 -25.58 -28.68
N SER A 808 19.45 -26.34 -27.96
CA SER A 808 20.60 -27.02 -28.55
C SER A 808 20.20 -28.17 -29.48
N HIS A 809 19.17 -28.95 -29.14
CA HIS A 809 18.67 -30.01 -30.03
C HIS A 809 18.12 -29.49 -31.36
N ASN A 810 17.46 -28.32 -31.37
CA ASN A 810 16.97 -27.69 -32.61
C ASN A 810 18.09 -27.09 -33.49
N VAL A 811 19.30 -26.94 -32.98
CA VAL A 811 20.46 -26.44 -33.74
C VAL A 811 21.27 -27.60 -34.34
N GLU A 812 21.31 -28.77 -33.69
CA GLU A 812 22.02 -29.95 -34.22
C GLU A 812 21.30 -30.61 -35.40
N ASP A 813 19.96 -30.56 -35.47
CA ASP A 813 19.17 -31.06 -36.62
C ASP A 813 19.18 -30.12 -37.85
N GLY A 814 19.91 -29.01 -37.80
CA GLY A 814 20.00 -28.00 -38.88
C GLY A 814 21.34 -27.91 -39.60
N SER A 815 22.30 -28.81 -39.35
CA SER A 815 23.64 -28.74 -39.95
C SER A 815 23.76 -29.56 -41.25
N GLY A 816 23.29 -28.97 -42.34
CA GLY A 816 23.46 -29.49 -43.69
C GLY A 816 22.94 -28.57 -44.78
N ASP A 817 23.50 -27.36 -44.91
CA ASP A 817 23.89 -26.73 -46.19
C ASP A 817 24.35 -25.27 -46.03
N SER A 818 25.09 -24.81 -47.03
CA SER A 818 26.04 -23.69 -47.11
C SER A 818 25.56 -22.24 -46.86
N ILE A 819 26.48 -21.47 -46.27
CA ILE A 819 26.75 -20.01 -46.30
C ILE A 819 25.92 -19.15 -47.29
N SER A 820 25.19 -18.16 -46.77
CA SER A 820 25.23 -16.75 -47.21
C SER A 820 24.49 -15.82 -46.22
N ASP A 821 24.98 -14.59 -46.12
CA ASP A 821 24.65 -13.55 -45.14
C ASP A 821 23.19 -13.07 -45.08
N THR A 822 22.90 -12.34 -43.99
CA THR A 822 21.83 -11.37 -43.71
C THR A 822 20.63 -11.81 -42.85
N ASP A 823 20.64 -11.26 -41.63
CA ASP A 823 19.53 -10.76 -40.80
C ASP A 823 18.14 -11.42 -40.86
N HIS A 824 17.71 -11.88 -39.68
CA HIS A 824 16.38 -11.74 -39.06
C HIS A 824 15.94 -13.03 -38.35
N LEU A 825 16.28 -13.16 -37.05
CA LEU A 825 15.64 -14.12 -36.17
C LEU A 825 14.43 -13.49 -35.48
N VAL A 826 13.28 -13.70 -36.13
CA VAL A 826 11.92 -13.49 -35.61
C VAL A 826 11.64 -14.52 -34.52
N LEU A 827 11.55 -14.07 -33.27
CA LEU A 827 11.00 -14.84 -32.16
C LEU A 827 9.47 -14.90 -32.29
N ASN A 828 8.95 -15.95 -32.91
CA ASN A 828 7.53 -16.22 -32.96
C ASN A 828 7.12 -17.08 -31.75
N GLY A 829 6.26 -16.52 -30.91
CA GLY A 829 5.65 -17.22 -29.78
C GLY A 829 4.50 -18.11 -30.24
N ASN A 830 4.54 -19.39 -29.86
CA ASN A 830 3.38 -20.25 -29.82
C ASN A 830 3.34 -20.94 -28.46
N LEU A 831 2.43 -20.47 -27.61
CA LEU A 831 2.12 -21.05 -26.32
C LEU A 831 0.59 -21.12 -26.24
N HIS A 832 0.00 -22.13 -26.87
CA HIS A 832 -1.34 -22.61 -26.56
C HIS A 832 -1.58 -24.04 -27.06
N GLN A 833 -1.92 -24.90 -26.09
CA GLN A 833 -2.62 -26.20 -26.12
C GLN A 833 -1.78 -27.37 -25.59
N GLN A 834 -1.83 -27.57 -24.27
CA GLN A 834 -1.68 -28.89 -23.69
C GLN A 834 -3.08 -29.39 -23.31
N ASN A 835 -3.54 -30.39 -24.06
CA ASN A 835 -4.70 -31.19 -23.75
C ASN A 835 -4.36 -32.19 -22.63
N ASN A 836 -5.35 -32.43 -21.78
CA ASN A 836 -5.39 -33.49 -20.78
C ASN A 836 -5.13 -34.87 -21.41
N SER A 837 -4.16 -35.60 -20.87
CA SER A 837 -4.10 -37.06 -20.98
C SER A 837 -3.90 -37.65 -19.58
N ILE A 838 -4.96 -38.29 -19.10
CA ILE A 838 -5.02 -39.13 -17.90
C ILE A 838 -4.05 -40.31 -18.09
N PRO A 839 -3.24 -40.72 -17.10
CA PRO A 839 -2.57 -42.02 -17.16
C PRO A 839 -3.49 -43.08 -16.55
N THR A 840 -3.85 -44.05 -17.38
CA THR A 840 -4.27 -45.38 -16.95
C THR A 840 -3.05 -46.16 -16.49
N GLN A 841 -2.94 -46.43 -15.19
CA GLN A 841 -2.74 -47.75 -14.60
C GLN A 841 -2.95 -47.70 -13.09
#